data_AF-A0A6D2HLW3-F1
#
_entry.id   AF-A0A6D2HLW3-F1
#
_cell.length_a   1.000
_cell.length_b   1.000
_cell.length_c   1.000
_cell.angle_alpha   90.00
_cell.angle_beta   90.00
_cell.angle_gamma   90.00
#
_symmetry.space_group_name_H-M   'P 1'
#
loop_
_entity.id
_entity.type
_entity.pdbx_description
1 polymer ?
#
loop_
_entity_poly.entity_id
_entity_poly.type
_entity_poly.pdbx_seq_one_letter_code
_entity_poly.pdbx_strand_id
1 'polypeptide(L)'
;MKHRHSSFPAKMCKICSDEIRDGDNGQKFVACHVCAYPVCKPCYEYERSTGSKCCPQCKTHYKRHKDEENNGLDDSDDELMNIKNRPDASSIHQNFAYGSENGDYNSKQQGRSNGRAFSSTGSVLGREFEGERDGATDAEWKERVDKWKARQEKRGLLTKAEQTKDQDSEEEEYLDADARQPLWRKVPISSSKISPYRIVIVLRLVILVFFFRFRILTPARDAYPLWLISVICEIWFALSWILDQFPKWMPINRETYLDRLSMRFERDGEKNKLAPVDVFVSTVDPLKEPPIITANTILSILAVDYPVNKVSCYVSDDGASMLLFDTLSETSEFARRWVPFCKKYNVEPRAPEFYFSEKIDYLKDKVQTTFVKDRRAMKREYEEFKVRINSLVAKAQKKPEEGWVMQDGTPWPGNNTRDHPGMIQVYLGKEGAFDIDGNELPRLVYVSREKRPGYAHHKKAGAMNAMVRVSAVLTNAPFMLNLDCDHYINNSRAIRESMCFLMDPQLGKKLCYVQFPQRFDGIDRNDRYANRNIVFFDINMRGLDGIQGPVYVGTGCVFNRPALYGYEPPVSEKRKKMTCDCWPSWLSCCCGGGSRHKSKSSDSKKKSGIKSLLSKLRKKKKSDTTAMSYNRKRSTEAIFDLEDIEEGLEGYDELDKSSLMSQKNFEKRFGMSPVFIASTLMENGGLPEATNTSSLIKEAIHVISCGYEEKTEWGKEIGWIYGSVTEDILTGFKMHCRGWKSVYCMPKRPAFKGSAPINLSDRLHQVLRWALGSVEIFFSRHCPLWYAWGGKLKILERLAYINTIVYPFTSIPLLAYCTIPAVCLLTGKFIIPTINNFASIWFLALFLSIIATAILELRWSGVSINDLWRNEQFWVIGGVSAHLFAVFQGLLKVLFGVDTNFTVTSKGASDESDEFGDLYLFKWTTLLIPPTTLIILNMVGVVAGVSDAINNGYGSWGPLFGKLFFAFWVIVHLYPFLKGLMGRQNRTPTIVVLWSILLASIFSLVWVRIDPFLPKQTGPMLKQCGVDC
;
A
#
# COMPACT_ATOMS: atom_id res chain seq x y z
N MET A 1 -14.89 60.98 21.96
CA MET A 1 -13.75 60.43 21.19
C MET A 1 -13.32 59.13 21.85
N LYS A 2 -13.56 57.97 21.20
CA LYS A 2 -13.13 56.64 21.65
C LYS A 2 -11.81 56.30 20.94
N HIS A 3 -10.73 56.08 21.68
CA HIS A 3 -9.48 55.56 21.12
C HIS A 3 -9.65 54.06 20.82
N ARG A 4 -9.47 53.70 19.54
CA ARG A 4 -9.37 52.32 19.04
C ARG A 4 -8.07 51.69 19.57
N HIS A 5 -8.17 50.66 20.39
CA HIS A 5 -7.12 49.65 20.52
C HIS A 5 -7.15 48.77 19.27
N SER A 6 -6.07 48.78 18.49
CA SER A 6 -5.84 47.81 17.42
C SER A 6 -5.36 46.50 18.04
N SER A 7 -6.21 45.46 18.01
CA SER A 7 -5.78 44.09 18.31
C SER A 7 -4.87 43.59 17.18
N PHE A 8 -3.61 43.30 17.50
CA PHE A 8 -2.76 42.48 16.63
C PHE A 8 -3.22 41.02 16.74
N PRO A 9 -3.27 40.24 15.64
CA PRO A 9 -3.72 38.85 15.69
C PRO A 9 -2.77 38.00 16.56
N ALA A 10 -3.32 37.22 17.48
CA ALA A 10 -2.58 36.25 18.29
C ALA A 10 -1.81 35.28 17.37
N LYS A 11 -0.51 35.09 17.61
CA LYS A 11 0.30 34.14 16.83
C LYS A 11 0.07 32.74 17.39
N MET A 12 -0.55 31.87 16.59
CA MET A 12 -0.70 30.45 16.95
C MET A 12 0.61 29.67 16.73
N CYS A 13 0.93 28.78 17.66
CA CYS A 13 2.03 27.82 17.57
C CYS A 13 1.82 26.91 16.37
N LYS A 14 2.80 26.81 15.48
CA LYS A 14 2.66 25.97 14.29
C LYS A 14 2.87 24.48 14.55
N ILE A 15 3.22 24.05 15.76
CA ILE A 15 3.36 22.63 16.13
C ILE A 15 2.07 22.10 16.76
N CYS A 16 1.55 22.77 17.80
CA CYS A 16 0.34 22.34 18.50
C CYS A 16 -0.95 23.08 18.09
N SER A 17 -0.85 24.20 17.35
CA SER A 17 -1.94 25.13 17.01
C SER A 17 -2.52 25.97 18.16
N ASP A 18 -1.97 25.88 19.36
CA ASP A 18 -2.41 26.73 20.48
C ASP A 18 -1.87 28.15 20.36
N GLU A 19 -2.47 29.10 21.08
CA GLU A 19 -1.96 30.46 21.19
C GLU A 19 -0.59 30.49 21.89
N ILE A 20 0.37 31.21 21.30
CA ILE A 20 1.66 31.47 21.95
C ILE A 20 1.43 32.53 23.02
N ARG A 21 1.41 32.11 24.29
CA ARG A 21 1.36 33.02 25.43
C ARG A 21 2.67 33.82 25.51
N ASP A 22 2.56 35.11 25.85
CA ASP A 22 3.71 35.96 26.16
C ASP A 22 4.37 35.48 27.46
N GLY A 23 5.69 35.61 27.59
CA GLY A 23 6.37 35.26 28.85
C GLY A 23 6.03 36.23 29.98
N ASP A 24 6.35 35.86 31.23
CA ASP A 24 6.00 36.60 32.45
C ASP A 24 6.45 38.08 32.45
N ASN A 25 7.43 38.44 31.61
CA ASN A 25 7.97 39.80 31.44
C ASN A 25 7.33 40.59 30.28
N GLY A 26 6.26 40.09 29.65
CA GLY A 26 5.62 40.73 28.48
C GLY A 26 6.44 40.70 27.19
N GLN A 27 7.56 39.97 27.16
CA GLN A 27 8.34 39.73 25.94
C GLN A 27 7.88 38.46 25.21
N LYS A 28 7.72 38.57 23.90
CA LYS A 28 7.30 37.47 23.02
C LYS A 28 8.36 36.38 22.95
N PHE A 29 8.00 35.14 23.27
CA PHE A 29 8.88 33.99 23.14
C PHE A 29 9.22 33.70 21.66
N VAL A 30 10.52 33.67 21.31
CA VAL A 30 11.01 33.39 19.96
C VAL A 30 11.85 32.11 19.97
N ALA A 31 11.22 30.97 19.67
CA ALA A 31 11.86 29.65 19.68
C ALA A 31 13.08 29.52 18.74
N CYS A 32 13.03 30.14 17.55
CA CYS A 32 14.12 30.09 16.58
C CYS A 32 14.59 31.49 16.23
N HIS A 33 15.76 31.89 16.73
CA HIS A 33 16.37 33.20 16.43
C HIS A 33 16.68 33.44 14.94
N VAL A 34 16.80 32.37 14.14
CA VAL A 34 17.13 32.48 12.69
C VAL A 34 15.92 32.83 11.82
N CYS A 35 14.78 32.17 12.00
CA CYS A 35 13.61 32.37 11.14
C CYS A 35 12.33 32.77 11.89
N ALA A 36 12.42 33.01 13.20
CA ALA A 36 11.31 33.36 14.09
C ALA A 36 10.07 32.47 13.91
N TYR A 37 10.30 31.17 13.63
CA TYR A 37 9.21 30.22 13.41
C TYR A 37 8.34 30.15 14.68
N PRO A 38 7.02 30.44 14.59
CA PRO A 38 6.16 30.56 15.76
C PRO A 38 5.94 29.17 16.38
N VAL A 39 6.57 28.95 17.53
CA VAL A 39 6.52 27.73 18.33
C VAL A 39 6.41 28.15 19.79
N CYS A 40 5.47 27.57 20.54
CA CYS A 40 5.34 27.83 21.97
C CYS A 40 6.49 27.19 22.77
N LYS A 41 6.76 27.72 23.97
CA LYS A 41 7.87 27.27 24.84
C LYS A 41 7.88 25.76 25.09
N PRO A 42 6.76 25.09 25.41
CA PRO A 42 6.73 23.63 25.57
C PRO A 42 7.12 22.85 24.30
N CYS A 43 6.61 23.26 23.14
CA CYS A 43 6.97 22.60 21.88
C CYS A 43 8.45 22.83 21.49
N TYR A 44 9.04 23.98 21.86
CA TYR A 44 10.47 24.25 21.68
C TYR A 44 11.33 23.36 22.58
N GLU A 45 10.99 23.26 23.86
CA GLU A 45 11.71 22.42 24.84
C GLU A 45 11.66 20.94 24.45
N TYR A 46 10.49 20.46 24.00
CA TYR A 46 10.35 19.12 23.44
C TYR A 46 11.23 18.93 22.21
N GLU A 47 11.13 19.80 21.20
CA GLU A 47 11.94 19.65 19.97
C GLU A 47 13.45 19.72 20.25
N ARG A 48 13.87 20.52 21.23
CA ARG A 48 15.28 20.64 21.67
C ARG A 48 15.78 19.38 22.40
N SER A 49 15.00 18.83 23.33
CA SER A 49 15.42 17.73 24.20
C SER A 49 15.27 16.36 23.53
N THR A 50 14.06 16.06 23.03
CA THR A 50 13.64 14.72 22.61
C THR A 50 13.26 14.64 21.14
N GLY A 51 12.88 15.76 20.52
CA GLY A 51 12.49 15.86 19.12
C GLY A 51 13.68 15.93 18.15
N SER A 52 13.53 16.70 17.07
CA SER A 52 14.52 16.75 15.98
C SER A 52 15.78 17.56 16.30
N LYS A 53 15.84 18.20 17.47
CA LYS A 53 16.84 19.17 17.94
C LYS A 53 17.01 20.40 17.06
N CYS A 54 16.22 20.51 15.98
CA CYS A 54 16.33 21.55 14.98
C CYS A 54 14.99 22.23 14.74
N CYS A 55 15.03 23.50 14.35
CA CYS A 55 13.84 24.23 13.94
C CYS A 55 13.10 23.51 12.80
N PRO A 56 11.79 23.23 12.92
CA PRO A 56 11.04 22.52 11.89
C PRO A 56 11.10 23.20 10.52
N GLN A 57 11.17 24.54 10.49
CA GLN A 57 11.19 25.35 9.27
C GLN A 57 12.59 25.50 8.65
N CYS A 58 13.58 26.03 9.39
CA CYS A 58 14.90 26.34 8.82
C CYS A 58 15.95 25.22 9.01
N LYS A 59 15.62 24.17 9.79
CA LYS A 59 16.51 23.05 10.15
C LYS A 59 17.78 23.45 10.89
N THR A 60 17.88 24.69 11.38
CA THR A 60 18.94 25.11 12.28
C THR A 60 18.75 24.48 13.65
N HIS A 61 19.83 24.01 14.26
CA HIS A 61 19.79 23.47 15.62
C HIS A 61 19.26 24.52 16.60
N TYR A 62 18.36 24.12 17.51
CA TYR A 62 17.88 25.01 18.56
C TYR A 62 19.03 25.30 19.54
N LYS A 63 19.25 26.58 19.86
CA LYS A 63 20.19 27.01 20.91
C LYS A 63 19.40 27.25 22.20
N ARG A 64 19.99 26.94 23.37
CA ARG A 64 19.40 27.19 24.69
C ARG A 64 19.19 28.70 24.90
N HIS A 65 18.02 29.11 25.36
CA HIS A 65 17.78 30.50 25.76
C HIS A 65 18.51 30.78 27.08
N LYS A 66 19.12 31.96 27.20
CA LYS A 66 19.97 32.34 28.35
C LYS A 66 19.19 32.66 29.63
N ASP A 67 17.87 32.71 29.59
CA ASP A 67 17.03 33.14 30.71
C ASP A 67 16.45 31.96 31.54
N GLU A 68 16.96 30.74 31.39
CA GLU A 68 16.73 29.64 32.34
C GLU A 68 17.84 29.68 33.40
N GLU A 69 17.65 30.47 34.45
CA GLU A 69 18.53 30.48 35.62
C GLU A 69 18.59 29.08 36.27
N ASN A 70 19.82 28.59 36.40
CA ASN A 70 20.33 27.61 37.36
C ASN A 70 19.34 26.61 37.99
N ASN A 71 19.32 25.39 37.44
CA ASN A 71 19.36 24.19 38.27
C ASN A 71 20.49 23.30 37.73
N GLY A 72 21.56 23.24 38.53
CA GLY A 72 22.89 22.82 38.11
C GLY A 72 22.99 21.36 37.66
N LEU A 73 23.73 21.18 36.58
CA LEU A 73 24.70 20.12 36.30
C LEU A 73 25.50 20.61 35.09
N ASP A 74 26.77 20.94 35.32
CA ASP A 74 27.73 21.37 34.30
C ASP A 74 27.88 20.27 33.22
N ASP A 75 27.62 20.63 31.95
CA ASP A 75 28.07 19.88 30.78
C ASP A 75 29.17 20.69 30.08
N SER A 76 30.42 20.35 30.36
CA SER A 76 31.61 20.88 29.69
C SER A 76 31.99 20.07 28.44
N ASP A 77 31.02 19.67 27.61
CA ASP A 77 31.26 18.77 26.48
C ASP A 77 30.96 19.35 25.07
N ASP A 78 30.48 20.60 24.97
CA ASP A 78 30.09 21.18 23.68
C ASP A 78 31.21 22.00 22.96
N GLU A 79 32.44 22.03 23.49
CA GLU A 79 33.55 22.79 22.91
C GLU A 79 34.74 21.94 22.40
N LEU A 80 34.56 20.64 22.14
CA LEU A 80 35.61 19.76 21.60
C LEU A 80 35.21 19.02 20.31
N MET A 81 34.55 19.69 19.36
CA MET A 81 34.33 19.13 18.00
C MET A 81 34.79 20.05 16.86
N ASN A 82 35.45 21.17 17.18
CA ASN A 82 36.21 21.94 16.22
C ASN A 82 37.67 21.91 16.62
N ILE A 83 38.53 21.53 15.67
CA ILE A 83 40.00 21.49 15.75
C ILE A 83 40.55 20.16 16.32
N LYS A 84 40.84 19.20 15.43
CA LYS A 84 42.21 18.74 15.12
C LYS A 84 42.21 17.62 14.07
N ASN A 85 42.38 18.04 12.81
CA ASN A 85 43.14 17.26 11.84
C ASN A 85 44.63 17.33 12.22
N ARG A 86 45.32 16.20 12.07
CA ARG A 86 46.79 15.97 11.96
C ARG A 86 47.61 15.55 13.20
N PRO A 87 48.69 14.76 12.98
CA PRO A 87 49.09 13.63 13.83
C PRO A 87 50.44 13.82 14.55
N ASP A 88 50.80 12.77 15.30
CA ASP A 88 52.13 12.34 15.75
C ASP A 88 52.65 12.68 17.16
N ALA A 89 53.33 11.64 17.68
CA ALA A 89 54.46 11.60 18.62
C ALA A 89 54.21 11.43 20.14
N SER A 90 54.45 10.18 20.57
CA SER A 90 55.39 9.75 21.63
C SER A 90 55.08 9.92 23.13
N SER A 91 55.26 8.77 23.82
CA SER A 91 55.88 8.59 25.17
C SER A 91 55.05 9.04 26.39
N ILE A 92 55.04 8.40 27.56
CA ILE A 92 55.80 7.31 28.17
C ILE A 92 54.99 6.74 29.35
N HIS A 93 55.29 5.49 29.69
CA HIS A 93 54.84 4.68 30.83
C HIS A 93 55.07 5.25 32.24
N GLN A 94 54.39 4.60 33.21
CA GLN A 94 54.79 4.18 34.58
C GLN A 94 53.89 4.76 35.69
N ASN A 95 53.56 4.09 36.79
CA ASN A 95 53.47 2.69 37.25
C ASN A 95 53.06 2.76 38.75
N PHE A 96 52.68 1.59 39.32
CA PHE A 96 52.57 1.23 40.76
C PHE A 96 51.28 1.63 41.50
N ALA A 97 50.41 0.75 42.03
CA ALA A 97 50.43 -0.61 42.61
C ALA A 97 50.55 -0.68 44.15
N TYR A 98 49.90 -1.75 44.68
CA TYR A 98 49.76 -2.26 46.08
C TYR A 98 48.68 -1.62 46.93
N GLY A 99 47.86 -2.34 47.70
CA GLY A 99 47.64 -3.76 48.08
C GLY A 99 46.36 -3.73 48.95
N SER A 100 45.73 -4.77 49.50
CA SER A 100 45.82 -6.23 49.59
C SER A 100 44.84 -6.58 50.73
N GLU A 101 44.38 -7.84 50.79
CA GLU A 101 43.75 -8.53 51.94
C GLU A 101 42.25 -8.29 52.21
N ASN A 102 41.42 -9.28 52.56
CA ASN A 102 41.46 -10.75 52.55
C ASN A 102 40.08 -11.25 53.05
N GLY A 103 39.69 -12.48 52.69
CA GLY A 103 38.78 -13.34 53.48
C GLY A 103 37.28 -13.19 53.19
N ASP A 104 36.58 -13.94 52.33
CA ASP A 104 36.72 -15.27 51.73
C ASP A 104 35.92 -16.40 52.44
N TYR A 105 35.37 -17.28 51.59
CA TYR A 105 34.73 -18.60 51.76
C TYR A 105 33.22 -18.73 52.09
N ASN A 106 32.34 -19.17 51.17
CA ASN A 106 32.23 -20.47 50.42
C ASN A 106 31.57 -21.58 51.26
N SER A 107 30.88 -22.62 50.77
CA SER A 107 30.41 -23.14 49.47
C SER A 107 29.82 -24.54 49.76
N LYS A 108 29.05 -25.14 48.83
CA LYS A 108 29.22 -26.52 48.26
C LYS A 108 27.91 -26.99 47.60
N GLN A 109 27.88 -27.22 46.28
CA GLN A 109 28.26 -28.46 45.52
C GLN A 109 27.20 -29.56 45.65
N GLN A 110 26.81 -30.40 44.68
CA GLN A 110 27.25 -30.87 43.34
C GLN A 110 26.05 -31.72 42.81
N GLY A 111 25.86 -32.14 41.55
CA GLY A 111 26.76 -32.47 40.44
C GLY A 111 25.99 -32.92 39.15
N ARG A 112 26.78 -33.19 38.09
CA ARG A 112 26.45 -33.58 36.69
C ARG A 112 25.79 -35.00 36.60
N SER A 113 25.21 -35.51 35.49
CA SER A 113 25.66 -35.58 34.08
C SER A 113 24.63 -36.20 33.09
N ASN A 114 24.68 -35.73 31.82
CA ASN A 114 24.48 -36.39 30.50
C ASN A 114 23.44 -37.51 30.21
N GLY A 115 22.69 -37.34 29.10
CA GLY A 115 22.63 -38.36 28.02
C GLY A 115 21.27 -38.78 27.42
N ARG A 116 21.11 -38.56 26.09
CA ARG A 116 20.36 -39.32 25.04
C ARG A 116 18.81 -39.33 24.96
N ALA A 117 18.33 -38.75 23.84
CA ALA A 117 17.35 -39.19 22.81
C ALA A 117 16.27 -40.28 23.08
N PHE A 118 15.02 -40.01 22.64
CA PHE A 118 14.10 -40.81 21.76
C PHE A 118 12.70 -40.13 21.76
N SER A 119 12.13 -39.67 20.65
CA SER A 119 11.24 -40.32 19.64
C SER A 119 9.92 -40.96 20.14
N SER A 120 8.90 -40.74 19.31
CA SER A 120 7.48 -41.16 19.29
C SER A 120 7.07 -42.50 19.90
N THR A 121 5.88 -42.57 20.53
CA THR A 121 4.68 -43.35 20.13
C THR A 121 3.65 -43.35 21.27
N GLY A 122 2.36 -43.43 20.92
CA GLY A 122 1.25 -43.20 21.85
C GLY A 122 0.78 -44.41 22.66
N SER A 123 -0.21 -44.20 23.51
CA SER A 123 -1.37 -45.07 23.66
C SER A 123 -2.35 -44.49 24.68
N VAL A 124 -3.62 -44.66 24.35
CA VAL A 124 -4.80 -44.53 25.20
C VAL A 124 -4.71 -45.55 26.34
N LEU A 125 -5.01 -45.14 27.57
CA LEU A 125 -5.77 -45.93 28.54
C LEU A 125 -6.14 -45.06 29.75
N GLY A 126 -7.44 -45.01 30.04
CA GLY A 126 -8.00 -44.29 31.17
C GLY A 126 -7.70 -44.98 32.50
N ARG A 127 -7.60 -44.14 33.53
CA ARG A 127 -8.00 -44.47 34.89
C ARG A 127 -8.58 -43.22 35.52
N GLU A 128 -9.85 -43.35 35.91
CA GLU A 128 -10.53 -42.45 36.82
C GLU A 128 -9.76 -42.39 38.14
N PHE A 129 -9.52 -41.17 38.63
CA PHE A 129 -9.35 -40.92 40.05
C PHE A 129 -10.19 -39.69 40.38
N GLU A 130 -11.21 -39.93 41.19
CA GLU A 130 -12.13 -38.94 41.71
C GLU A 130 -11.42 -37.94 42.62
N GLY A 131 -11.90 -36.69 42.57
CA GLY A 131 -12.03 -35.84 43.74
C GLY A 131 -10.77 -35.21 44.31
N GLU A 132 -10.39 -34.04 43.78
CA GLU A 132 -9.92 -32.95 44.64
C GLU A 132 -10.37 -31.60 44.06
N ARG A 133 -11.21 -30.95 44.86
CA ARG A 133 -11.88 -29.70 44.58
C ARG A 133 -11.17 -28.64 45.41
N ASP A 134 -10.13 -28.01 44.87
CA ASP A 134 -9.49 -26.82 45.45
C ASP A 134 -9.27 -25.83 44.30
N GLY A 135 -10.01 -24.73 44.20
CA GLY A 135 -9.96 -23.67 45.19
C GLY A 135 -8.82 -22.73 44.79
N ALA A 136 -9.03 -21.93 43.73
CA ALA A 136 -8.11 -20.85 43.41
C ALA A 136 -8.00 -19.95 44.65
N THR A 137 -6.85 -20.00 45.33
CA THR A 137 -6.64 -19.32 46.61
C THR A 137 -6.95 -17.84 46.47
N ASP A 138 -7.77 -17.33 47.38
CA ASP A 138 -8.23 -15.94 47.46
C ASP A 138 -7.04 -14.93 47.41
N ALA A 139 -5.86 -15.38 47.86
CA ALA A 139 -4.59 -14.64 47.79
C ALA A 139 -4.08 -14.37 46.36
N GLU A 140 -4.13 -15.36 45.45
CA GLU A 140 -3.69 -15.18 44.05
C GLU A 140 -4.69 -14.33 43.23
N TRP A 141 -5.96 -14.36 43.63
CA TRP A 141 -6.99 -13.51 43.05
C TRP A 141 -6.82 -12.07 43.54
N LYS A 142 -6.57 -11.88 44.83
CA LYS A 142 -6.29 -10.58 45.45
C LYS A 142 -5.03 -9.92 44.88
N GLU A 143 -3.95 -10.67 44.69
CA GLU A 143 -2.72 -10.14 44.07
C GLU A 143 -2.95 -9.67 42.63
N ARG A 144 -3.73 -10.42 41.84
CA ARG A 144 -4.08 -10.02 40.47
C ARG A 144 -5.00 -8.79 40.43
N VAL A 145 -5.92 -8.67 41.38
CA VAL A 145 -6.80 -7.51 41.51
C VAL A 145 -6.04 -6.28 41.97
N ASP A 146 -5.09 -6.41 42.88
CA ASP A 146 -4.28 -5.28 43.35
C ASP A 146 -3.31 -4.82 42.25
N LYS A 147 -2.74 -5.75 41.47
CA LYS A 147 -1.95 -5.44 40.28
C LYS A 147 -2.78 -4.81 39.16
N TRP A 148 -4.08 -5.12 39.10
CA TRP A 148 -5.03 -4.48 38.20
C TRP A 148 -5.41 -3.07 38.70
N LYS A 149 -5.70 -2.89 39.99
CA LYS A 149 -5.97 -1.58 40.61
C LYS A 149 -4.80 -0.63 40.42
N ALA A 150 -3.57 -1.07 40.66
CA ALA A 150 -2.36 -0.28 40.41
C ALA A 150 -2.18 0.10 38.92
N ARG A 151 -2.70 -0.72 37.99
CA ARG A 151 -2.74 -0.39 36.54
C ARG A 151 -3.89 0.56 36.17
N GLN A 152 -4.98 0.57 36.93
CA GLN A 152 -6.10 1.50 36.75
C GLN A 152 -5.81 2.87 37.37
N GLU A 153 -5.13 2.93 38.52
CA GLU A 153 -4.59 4.17 39.09
C GLU A 153 -3.57 4.82 38.16
N LYS A 154 -2.69 4.05 37.52
CA LYS A 154 -1.81 4.53 36.44
C LYS A 154 -2.54 4.99 35.17
N ARG A 155 -3.85 4.74 35.06
CA ARG A 155 -4.71 5.12 33.93
C ARG A 155 -5.79 6.15 34.32
N GLY A 156 -5.78 6.66 35.55
CA GLY A 156 -6.69 7.72 36.02
C GLY A 156 -8.16 7.31 36.20
N LEU A 157 -8.50 6.02 36.26
CA LEU A 157 -9.90 5.53 36.22
C LEU A 157 -10.54 5.25 37.60
N LEU A 158 -9.87 5.56 38.71
CA LEU A 158 -10.41 5.49 40.07
C LEU A 158 -10.43 6.90 40.66
N THR A 159 -11.61 7.36 41.07
CA THR A 159 -11.85 8.67 41.68
C THR A 159 -10.93 8.89 42.88
N LYS A 160 -9.97 9.82 42.76
CA LYS A 160 -9.26 10.36 43.92
C LYS A 160 -10.23 11.26 44.69
N ALA A 161 -10.55 10.86 45.92
CA ALA A 161 -11.16 11.75 46.88
C ALA A 161 -10.08 12.71 47.40
N GLU A 162 -10.41 14.01 47.35
CA GLU A 162 -9.72 15.15 47.96
C GLU A 162 -8.27 15.41 47.50
N GLN A 163 -8.13 16.09 46.36
CA GLN A 163 -6.93 16.87 46.02
C GLN A 163 -7.24 18.37 46.15
N THR A 164 -6.28 19.10 46.71
CA THR A 164 -6.32 20.56 46.90
C THR A 164 -6.16 21.29 45.58
N LYS A 165 -6.90 22.39 45.41
CA LYS A 165 -7.01 23.24 44.20
C LYS A 165 -5.70 23.60 43.47
N ASP A 166 -4.56 23.60 44.15
CA ASP A 166 -3.26 23.95 43.56
C ASP A 166 -2.59 22.77 42.83
N GLN A 167 -2.90 21.52 43.18
CA GLN A 167 -2.38 20.34 42.46
C GLN A 167 -3.11 20.11 41.13
N ASP A 168 -4.41 20.40 41.07
CA ASP A 168 -5.20 20.29 39.83
C ASP A 168 -4.66 21.24 38.76
N SER A 169 -4.22 22.45 39.13
CA SER A 169 -3.65 23.41 38.17
C SER A 169 -2.29 22.97 37.59
N GLU A 170 -1.43 22.33 38.39
CA GLU A 170 -0.13 21.85 37.93
C GLU A 170 -0.25 20.56 37.10
N GLU A 171 -1.13 19.63 37.50
CA GLU A 171 -1.44 18.42 36.72
C GLU A 171 -2.12 18.77 35.38
N GLU A 172 -3.04 19.74 35.36
CA GLU A 172 -3.65 20.25 34.12
C GLU A 172 -2.62 20.94 33.20
N GLU A 173 -1.70 21.74 33.74
CA GLU A 173 -0.65 22.39 32.94
C GLU A 173 0.33 21.37 32.33
N TYR A 174 0.69 20.32 33.09
CA TYR A 174 1.55 19.24 32.61
C TYR A 174 0.85 18.39 31.53
N LEU A 175 -0.42 18.03 31.73
CA LEU A 175 -1.23 17.33 30.72
C LEU A 175 -1.41 18.17 29.44
N ASP A 176 -1.56 19.49 29.58
CA ASP A 176 -1.63 20.42 28.46
C ASP A 176 -0.27 20.52 27.71
N ALA A 177 0.86 20.42 28.43
CA ALA A 177 2.19 20.35 27.82
C ALA A 177 2.43 19.03 27.04
N ASP A 178 2.03 17.87 27.59
CA ASP A 178 2.13 16.58 26.92
C ASP A 178 1.17 16.47 25.71
N ALA A 179 -0.03 17.04 25.83
CA ALA A 179 -0.98 17.14 24.73
C ALA A 179 -0.43 17.98 23.56
N ARG A 180 0.51 18.92 23.78
CA ARG A 180 1.15 19.76 22.74
C ARG A 180 2.25 19.07 21.94
N GLN A 181 2.69 17.88 22.36
CA GLN A 181 3.73 17.10 21.67
C GLN A 181 3.25 16.59 20.29
N PRO A 182 4.15 16.27 19.34
CA PRO A 182 3.75 15.75 18.04
C PRO A 182 3.00 14.42 18.15
N LEU A 183 1.90 14.29 17.39
CA LEU A 183 1.03 13.11 17.38
C LEU A 183 1.67 11.89 16.72
N TRP A 184 2.72 12.09 15.94
CA TRP A 184 3.48 11.05 15.25
C TRP A 184 4.90 11.52 14.96
N ARG A 185 5.80 10.59 14.68
CA ARG A 185 7.18 10.91 14.28
C ARG A 185 7.67 10.06 13.12
N LYS A 186 8.64 10.60 12.37
CA LYS A 186 9.44 9.83 11.41
C LYS A 186 10.59 9.17 12.15
N VAL A 187 10.72 7.86 11.97
CA VAL A 187 11.84 7.07 12.48
C VAL A 187 12.72 6.71 11.29
N PRO A 188 13.89 7.35 11.12
CA PRO A 188 14.80 6.97 10.05
C PRO A 188 15.37 5.56 10.33
N ILE A 189 15.61 4.81 9.27
CA ILE A 189 16.38 3.56 9.40
C ILE A 189 17.81 3.90 9.78
N SER A 190 18.38 3.15 10.73
CA SER A 190 19.74 3.37 11.21
C SER A 190 20.75 3.44 10.06
N SER A 191 21.62 4.45 10.10
CA SER A 191 22.67 4.71 9.10
C SER A 191 23.56 3.49 8.88
N SER A 192 23.79 2.67 9.91
CA SER A 192 24.61 1.46 9.82
C SER A 192 23.99 0.36 8.92
N LYS A 193 22.68 0.40 8.69
CA LYS A 193 21.99 -0.54 7.79
C LYS A 193 21.81 0.03 6.39
N ILE A 194 21.43 1.31 6.28
CA ILE A 194 21.07 1.92 4.99
C ILE A 194 22.27 2.42 4.18
N SER A 195 23.33 2.91 4.83
CA SER A 195 24.51 3.41 4.12
C SER A 195 25.25 2.30 3.36
N PRO A 196 25.50 1.11 3.93
CA PRO A 196 26.07 -0.01 3.18
C PRO A 196 25.20 -0.43 2.00
N TYR A 197 23.87 -0.47 2.18
CA TYR A 197 22.92 -0.81 1.13
C TYR A 197 23.05 0.15 -0.07
N ARG A 198 23.08 1.46 0.18
CA ARG A 198 23.26 2.47 -0.88
C ARG A 198 24.59 2.33 -1.62
N ILE A 199 25.69 2.11 -0.88
CA ILE A 199 27.01 1.92 -1.47
C ILE A 199 27.02 0.69 -2.39
N VAL A 200 26.45 -0.43 -1.94
CA VAL A 200 26.40 -1.67 -2.72
C VAL A 200 25.52 -1.54 -3.96
N ILE A 201 24.38 -0.84 -3.89
CA ILE A 201 23.55 -0.58 -5.08
C ILE A 201 24.32 0.26 -6.12
N VAL A 202 25.02 1.31 -5.69
CA VAL A 202 25.83 2.15 -6.60
C VAL A 202 26.96 1.33 -7.21
N LEU A 203 27.66 0.52 -6.41
CA LEU A 203 28.68 -0.40 -6.89
C LEU A 203 28.12 -1.38 -7.92
N ARG A 204 26.94 -1.95 -7.67
CA ARG A 204 26.24 -2.84 -8.60
C ARG A 204 25.90 -2.14 -9.91
N LEU A 205 25.48 -0.87 -9.88
CA LEU A 205 25.25 -0.08 -11.09
C LEU A 205 26.54 0.07 -11.92
N VAL A 206 27.67 0.34 -11.26
CA VAL A 206 28.98 0.42 -11.93
C VAL A 206 29.38 -0.93 -12.55
N ILE A 207 29.22 -2.02 -11.80
CA ILE A 207 29.48 -3.38 -12.30
C ILE A 207 28.61 -3.69 -13.53
N LEU A 208 27.32 -3.33 -13.51
CA LEU A 208 26.41 -3.50 -14.65
C LEU A 208 26.89 -2.76 -15.89
N VAL A 209 27.39 -1.53 -15.75
CA VAL A 209 27.92 -0.76 -16.90
C VAL A 209 29.11 -1.48 -17.54
N PHE A 210 30.06 -1.98 -16.75
CA PHE A 210 31.20 -2.74 -17.26
C PHE A 210 30.79 -4.10 -17.85
N PHE A 211 29.84 -4.78 -17.21
CA PHE A 211 29.24 -6.02 -17.70
C PHE A 211 28.61 -5.82 -19.10
N PHE A 212 27.76 -4.81 -19.28
CA PHE A 212 27.13 -4.54 -20.57
C PHE A 212 28.13 -4.08 -21.62
N ARG A 213 29.11 -3.25 -21.24
CA ARG A 213 30.21 -2.88 -22.15
C ARG A 213 30.91 -4.13 -22.68
N PHE A 214 31.27 -5.06 -21.79
CA PHE A 214 31.87 -6.33 -22.20
C PHE A 214 30.91 -7.13 -23.10
N ARG A 215 29.67 -7.30 -22.68
CA ARG A 215 28.65 -8.11 -23.35
C ARG A 215 28.38 -7.64 -24.79
N ILE A 216 28.29 -6.33 -25.01
CA ILE A 216 28.02 -5.71 -26.32
C ILE A 216 29.24 -5.79 -27.24
N LEU A 217 30.46 -5.64 -26.69
CA LEU A 217 31.70 -5.68 -27.47
C LEU A 217 32.15 -7.10 -27.84
N THR A 218 31.56 -8.14 -27.24
CA THR A 218 31.93 -9.55 -27.45
C THR A 218 30.75 -10.38 -27.98
N PRO A 219 30.36 -10.21 -29.26
CA PRO A 219 29.28 -10.97 -29.85
C PRO A 219 29.66 -12.43 -30.07
N ALA A 220 28.74 -13.35 -29.74
CA ALA A 220 28.89 -14.76 -30.09
C ALA A 220 28.54 -14.97 -31.57
N ARG A 221 29.55 -14.91 -32.44
CA ARG A 221 29.38 -14.95 -33.91
C ARG A 221 28.72 -16.24 -34.39
N ASP A 222 29.00 -17.37 -33.74
CA ASP A 222 28.45 -18.69 -34.09
C ASP A 222 26.94 -18.82 -33.80
N ALA A 223 26.41 -17.91 -32.97
CA ALA A 223 25.04 -17.91 -32.46
C ALA A 223 24.46 -16.48 -32.38
N TYR A 224 24.71 -15.65 -33.39
CA TYR A 224 24.39 -14.22 -33.34
C TYR A 224 22.92 -13.90 -32.99
N PRO A 225 21.90 -14.57 -33.55
CA PRO A 225 20.51 -14.32 -33.16
C PRO A 225 20.22 -14.64 -31.69
N LEU A 226 20.76 -15.75 -31.16
CA LEU A 226 20.58 -16.14 -29.75
C LEU A 226 21.28 -15.16 -28.81
N TRP A 227 22.49 -14.73 -29.18
CA TRP A 227 23.23 -13.70 -28.47
C TRP A 227 22.45 -12.38 -28.43
N LEU A 228 21.95 -11.92 -29.58
CA LEU A 228 21.22 -10.66 -29.68
C LEU A 228 19.97 -10.65 -28.80
N ILE A 229 19.18 -11.75 -28.82
CA ILE A 229 18.00 -11.90 -27.96
C ILE A 229 18.41 -11.87 -26.48
N SER A 230 19.47 -12.60 -26.08
CA SER A 230 19.99 -12.58 -24.70
C SER A 230 20.39 -11.17 -24.26
N VAL A 231 21.14 -10.44 -25.08
CA VAL A 231 21.59 -9.07 -24.73
C VAL A 231 20.41 -8.11 -24.61
N ILE A 232 19.42 -8.18 -25.51
CA ILE A 232 18.21 -7.34 -25.43
C ILE A 232 17.43 -7.63 -24.13
N CYS A 233 17.25 -8.91 -23.79
CA CYS A 233 16.58 -9.30 -22.55
C CYS A 233 17.34 -8.82 -21.31
N GLU A 234 18.66 -8.98 -21.29
CA GLU A 234 19.53 -8.53 -20.17
C GLU A 234 19.46 -7.01 -19.99
N ILE A 235 19.50 -6.23 -21.08
CA ILE A 235 19.34 -4.77 -21.03
C ILE A 235 17.97 -4.40 -20.46
N TRP A 236 16.91 -5.08 -20.89
CA TRP A 236 15.57 -4.85 -20.35
C TRP A 236 15.49 -5.13 -18.85
N PHE A 237 16.05 -6.25 -18.39
CA PHE A 237 16.09 -6.56 -16.96
C PHE A 237 16.91 -5.57 -16.16
N ALA A 238 18.01 -5.05 -16.70
CA ALA A 238 18.76 -4.00 -16.03
C ALA A 238 17.94 -2.70 -15.90
N LEU A 239 17.22 -2.30 -16.95
CA LEU A 239 16.31 -1.14 -16.89
C LEU A 239 15.19 -1.36 -15.88
N SER A 240 14.55 -2.53 -15.91
CA SER A 240 13.50 -2.92 -14.95
C SER A 240 14.02 -2.89 -13.50
N TRP A 241 15.21 -3.44 -13.26
CA TRP A 241 15.88 -3.41 -11.96
C TRP A 241 16.20 -1.99 -11.50
N ILE A 242 16.71 -1.11 -12.36
CA ILE A 242 16.99 0.29 -12.01
C ILE A 242 15.69 1.01 -11.59
N LEU A 243 14.62 0.83 -12.37
CA LEU A 243 13.32 1.43 -12.10
C LEU A 243 12.70 0.93 -10.79
N ASP A 244 12.95 -0.33 -10.43
CA ASP A 244 12.47 -0.93 -9.19
C ASP A 244 13.32 -0.55 -7.96
N GLN A 245 14.64 -0.40 -8.11
CA GLN A 245 15.54 -0.17 -6.97
C GLN A 245 15.61 1.29 -6.52
N PHE A 246 15.59 2.24 -7.45
CA PHE A 246 15.72 3.66 -7.11
C PHE A 246 14.58 4.19 -6.20
N PRO A 247 13.31 3.78 -6.36
CA PRO A 247 12.26 4.12 -5.41
C PRO A 247 12.54 3.66 -3.97
N LYS A 248 13.38 2.62 -3.76
CA LYS A 248 13.77 2.11 -2.45
C LYS A 248 14.90 2.89 -1.79
N TRP A 249 15.33 4.03 -2.34
CA TRP A 249 16.54 4.75 -1.89
C TRP A 249 16.43 5.37 -0.49
N MET A 250 15.23 5.79 -0.10
CA MET A 250 14.97 6.50 1.16
C MET A 250 13.85 5.85 1.97
N PRO A 251 14.01 4.60 2.44
CA PRO A 251 12.97 3.97 3.24
C PRO A 251 12.85 4.68 4.60
N ILE A 252 11.61 4.89 5.05
CA ILE A 252 11.32 5.49 6.36
C ILE A 252 10.36 4.62 7.16
N ASN A 253 10.41 4.76 8.47
CA ASN A 253 9.39 4.24 9.39
C ASN A 253 8.63 5.40 10.02
N ARG A 254 7.43 5.13 10.51
CA ARG A 254 6.60 6.09 11.24
C ARG A 254 6.02 5.44 12.48
N GLU A 255 5.92 6.23 13.54
CA GLU A 255 5.28 5.83 14.80
C GLU A 255 4.19 6.83 15.13
N THR A 256 3.07 6.34 15.65
CA THR A 256 1.90 7.11 16.09
C THR A 256 1.77 7.06 17.61
N TYR A 257 1.25 8.14 18.20
CA TYR A 257 1.08 8.30 19.63
C TYR A 257 -0.40 8.57 19.96
N LEU A 258 -1.13 7.49 20.23
CA LEU A 258 -2.57 7.55 20.48
C LEU A 258 -2.91 8.29 21.77
N ASP A 259 -2.08 8.15 22.81
CA ASP A 259 -2.32 8.80 24.10
C ASP A 259 -2.34 10.33 23.95
N ARG A 260 -1.41 10.87 23.14
CA ARG A 260 -1.35 12.31 22.81
C ARG A 260 -2.53 12.81 21.98
N LEU A 261 -3.07 11.95 21.11
CA LEU A 261 -4.28 12.27 20.35
C LEU A 261 -5.48 12.41 21.30
N SER A 262 -5.64 11.46 22.22
CA SER A 262 -6.72 11.47 23.21
C SER A 262 -6.60 12.67 24.15
N MET A 263 -5.43 12.96 24.72
CA MET A 263 -5.23 14.14 25.58
C MET A 263 -5.55 15.47 24.86
N ARG A 264 -5.32 15.55 23.54
CA ARG A 264 -5.56 16.78 22.78
C ARG A 264 -7.02 16.94 22.33
N PHE A 265 -7.67 15.87 21.88
CA PHE A 265 -8.98 15.95 21.22
C PHE A 265 -10.13 15.34 22.03
N GLU A 266 -9.84 14.63 23.11
CA GLU A 266 -10.81 13.94 23.97
C GLU A 266 -10.59 14.33 25.44
N ARG A 267 -10.64 15.64 25.72
CA ARG A 267 -10.54 16.13 27.10
C ARG A 267 -11.79 15.78 27.90
N ASP A 268 -11.59 15.26 29.11
CA ASP A 268 -12.68 14.94 30.02
C ASP A 268 -13.49 16.19 30.36
N GLY A 269 -14.83 16.10 30.32
CA GLY A 269 -15.74 17.22 30.52
C GLY A 269 -15.97 18.13 29.31
N GLU A 270 -15.14 18.05 28.25
CA GLU A 270 -15.35 18.78 27.00
C GLU A 270 -16.01 17.92 25.91
N LYS A 271 -16.62 18.57 24.91
CA LYS A 271 -17.10 17.87 23.70
C LYS A 271 -15.91 17.32 22.92
N ASN A 272 -16.00 16.04 22.53
CA ASN A 272 -14.98 15.37 21.74
C ASN A 272 -14.74 16.07 20.38
N LYS A 273 -13.49 16.50 20.16
CA LYS A 273 -13.04 17.28 18.99
C LYS A 273 -12.51 16.40 17.85
N LEU A 274 -12.58 15.07 17.98
CA LEU A 274 -12.20 14.17 16.89
C LEU A 274 -13.08 14.38 15.65
N ALA A 275 -12.44 14.27 14.49
CA ALA A 275 -13.10 14.41 13.20
C ALA A 275 -14.00 13.20 12.91
N PRO A 276 -15.16 13.38 12.26
CA PRO A 276 -15.97 12.26 11.81
C PRO A 276 -15.29 11.47 10.67
N VAL A 277 -15.59 10.18 10.60
CA VAL A 277 -15.05 9.23 9.62
C VAL A 277 -16.20 8.37 9.07
N ASP A 278 -16.38 8.39 7.76
CA ASP A 278 -17.28 7.44 7.08
C ASP A 278 -16.47 6.21 6.63
N VAL A 279 -16.99 5.00 6.86
CA VAL A 279 -16.36 3.75 6.43
C VAL A 279 -17.19 3.15 5.31
N PHE A 280 -16.57 2.89 4.17
CA PHE A 280 -17.22 2.39 2.96
C PHE A 280 -16.87 0.93 2.73
N VAL A 281 -17.89 0.11 2.54
CA VAL A 281 -17.79 -1.31 2.18
C VAL A 281 -18.55 -1.53 0.89
N SER A 282 -17.90 -2.04 -0.15
CA SER A 282 -18.54 -2.38 -1.42
C SER A 282 -18.66 -3.89 -1.59
N THR A 283 -19.84 -4.37 -1.99
CA THR A 283 -20.10 -5.78 -2.31
C THR A 283 -20.69 -5.87 -3.71
N VAL A 284 -20.35 -6.94 -4.45
CA VAL A 284 -20.82 -7.12 -5.84
C VAL A 284 -22.00 -8.09 -5.91
N ASP A 285 -21.88 -9.24 -5.26
CA ASP A 285 -22.84 -10.32 -5.35
C ASP A 285 -22.72 -11.25 -4.14
N PRO A 286 -23.76 -11.38 -3.30
CA PRO A 286 -23.71 -12.22 -2.10
C PRO A 286 -23.55 -13.72 -2.38
N LEU A 287 -23.77 -14.19 -3.62
CA LEU A 287 -23.50 -15.59 -3.97
C LEU A 287 -22.02 -15.85 -4.27
N LYS A 288 -21.26 -14.83 -4.63
CA LYS A 288 -19.80 -14.93 -4.87
C LYS A 288 -18.99 -14.58 -3.64
N GLU A 289 -19.54 -13.70 -2.82
CA GLU A 289 -18.97 -13.18 -1.57
C GLU A 289 -19.92 -13.57 -0.43
N PRO A 290 -19.61 -14.64 0.33
CA PRO A 290 -20.50 -15.15 1.37
C PRO A 290 -21.00 -14.04 2.31
N PRO A 291 -22.32 -13.89 2.53
CA PRO A 291 -22.85 -12.77 3.30
C PRO A 291 -22.34 -12.71 4.74
N ILE A 292 -21.99 -13.87 5.31
CA ILE A 292 -21.38 -13.96 6.64
C ILE A 292 -20.03 -13.24 6.73
N ILE A 293 -19.24 -13.22 5.65
CA ILE A 293 -17.95 -12.50 5.61
C ILE A 293 -18.22 -11.00 5.64
N THR A 294 -19.16 -10.53 4.81
CA THR A 294 -19.60 -9.13 4.80
C THR A 294 -20.14 -8.70 6.16
N ALA A 295 -20.98 -9.53 6.80
CA ALA A 295 -21.50 -9.27 8.14
C ALA A 295 -20.39 -9.14 9.18
N ASN A 296 -19.39 -10.03 9.16
CA ASN A 296 -18.23 -9.96 10.05
C ASN A 296 -17.41 -8.68 9.85
N THR A 297 -17.21 -8.24 8.61
CA THR A 297 -16.56 -6.98 8.29
C THR A 297 -17.35 -5.79 8.86
N ILE A 298 -18.67 -5.75 8.64
CA ILE A 298 -19.55 -4.69 9.19
C ILE A 298 -19.51 -4.67 10.72
N LEU A 299 -19.61 -5.82 11.38
CA LEU A 299 -19.54 -5.93 12.84
C LEU A 299 -18.19 -5.43 13.39
N SER A 300 -17.09 -5.69 12.68
CA SER A 300 -15.77 -5.17 13.05
C SER A 300 -15.69 -3.65 12.96
N ILE A 301 -16.40 -3.04 11.99
CA ILE A 301 -16.47 -1.59 11.78
C ILE A 301 -17.33 -0.93 12.86
N LEU A 302 -18.50 -1.51 13.18
CA LEU A 302 -19.39 -0.96 14.20
C LEU A 302 -18.79 -1.03 15.62
N ALA A 303 -17.84 -1.95 15.85
CA ALA A 303 -17.17 -2.17 17.13
C ALA A 303 -15.79 -1.49 17.27
N VAL A 304 -15.45 -0.52 16.41
CA VAL A 304 -14.18 0.23 16.52
C VAL A 304 -14.09 1.07 17.79
N ASP A 305 -12.86 1.32 18.22
CA ASP A 305 -12.56 2.23 19.32
C ASP A 305 -12.53 3.67 18.78
N TYR A 306 -13.72 4.27 18.66
CA TYR A 306 -13.94 5.67 18.26
C TYR A 306 -15.31 6.14 18.77
N PRO A 307 -15.53 7.46 18.93
CA PRO A 307 -16.84 7.99 19.35
C PRO A 307 -17.98 7.58 18.41
N VAL A 308 -19.09 7.11 18.96
CA VAL A 308 -20.22 6.53 18.20
C VAL A 308 -20.87 7.53 17.24
N ASN A 309 -20.93 8.80 17.64
CA ASN A 309 -21.47 9.89 16.82
C ASN A 309 -20.50 10.39 15.73
N LYS A 310 -19.30 9.83 15.64
CA LYS A 310 -18.26 10.22 14.67
C LYS A 310 -17.94 9.13 13.65
N VAL A 311 -18.41 7.89 13.85
CA VAL A 311 -18.25 6.80 12.86
C VAL A 311 -19.59 6.51 12.21
N SER A 312 -19.59 6.42 10.88
CA SER A 312 -20.73 5.90 10.12
C SER A 312 -20.25 4.83 9.15
N CYS A 313 -20.98 3.73 9.02
CA CYS A 313 -20.70 2.64 8.10
C CYS A 313 -21.68 2.70 6.92
N TYR A 314 -21.15 2.73 5.71
CA TYR A 314 -21.90 2.67 4.46
C TYR A 314 -21.58 1.37 3.74
N VAL A 315 -22.62 0.64 3.35
CA VAL A 315 -22.52 -0.61 2.61
C VAL A 315 -23.17 -0.43 1.26
N SER A 316 -22.38 -0.47 0.19
CA SER A 316 -22.86 -0.43 -1.18
C SER A 316 -23.10 -1.83 -1.70
N ASP A 317 -24.32 -2.10 -2.16
CA ASP A 317 -24.70 -3.33 -2.85
C ASP A 317 -24.82 -3.07 -4.35
N ASP A 318 -23.87 -3.60 -5.12
CA ASP A 318 -23.92 -3.54 -6.58
C ASP A 318 -24.84 -4.63 -7.19
N GLY A 319 -25.23 -5.64 -6.41
CA GLY A 319 -26.12 -6.72 -6.83
C GLY A 319 -27.61 -6.43 -6.60
N ALA A 320 -27.95 -5.41 -5.80
CA ALA A 320 -29.31 -5.08 -5.36
C ALA A 320 -30.08 -6.30 -4.82
N SER A 321 -29.40 -7.13 -4.03
CA SER A 321 -29.88 -8.44 -3.61
C SER A 321 -30.63 -8.37 -2.29
N MET A 322 -31.83 -8.93 -2.25
CA MET A 322 -32.62 -9.06 -1.01
C MET A 322 -31.85 -9.87 0.06
N LEU A 323 -31.03 -10.85 -0.34
CA LEU A 323 -30.22 -11.64 0.59
C LEU A 323 -29.29 -10.75 1.42
N LEU A 324 -28.63 -9.78 0.78
CA LEU A 324 -27.72 -8.88 1.49
C LEU A 324 -28.51 -7.92 2.38
N PHE A 325 -29.63 -7.39 1.88
CA PHE A 325 -30.52 -6.52 2.66
C PHE A 325 -31.00 -7.20 3.96
N ASP A 326 -31.51 -8.43 3.87
CA ASP A 326 -31.93 -9.22 5.05
C ASP A 326 -30.74 -9.55 5.95
N THR A 327 -29.57 -9.88 5.36
CA THR A 327 -28.34 -10.12 6.13
C THR A 327 -27.93 -8.89 6.95
N LEU A 328 -28.03 -7.68 6.39
CA LEU A 328 -27.72 -6.44 7.14
C LEU A 328 -28.72 -6.20 8.27
N SER A 329 -30.00 -6.54 8.07
CA SER A 329 -31.02 -6.46 9.13
C SER A 329 -30.65 -7.34 10.32
N GLU A 330 -30.38 -8.63 10.08
CA GLU A 330 -29.93 -9.58 11.12
C GLU A 330 -28.60 -9.16 11.76
N THR A 331 -27.67 -8.64 10.95
CA THR A 331 -26.38 -8.14 11.42
C THR A 331 -26.57 -6.94 12.34
N SER A 332 -27.52 -6.05 12.04
CA SER A 332 -27.83 -4.89 12.86
C SER A 332 -28.39 -5.30 14.22
N GLU A 333 -29.23 -6.35 14.28
CA GLU A 333 -29.74 -6.88 15.54
C GLU A 333 -28.62 -7.49 16.38
N PHE A 334 -27.77 -8.32 15.77
CA PHE A 334 -26.63 -8.94 16.47
C PHE A 334 -25.62 -7.89 16.96
N ALA A 335 -25.38 -6.82 16.18
CA ALA A 335 -24.49 -5.73 16.55
C ALA A 335 -24.88 -5.08 17.89
N ARG A 336 -26.18 -5.01 18.21
CA ARG A 336 -26.69 -4.43 19.48
C ARG A 336 -26.23 -5.19 20.72
N ARG A 337 -25.90 -6.48 20.57
CA ARG A 337 -25.34 -7.32 21.65
C ARG A 337 -23.81 -7.40 21.55
N TRP A 338 -23.28 -7.50 20.33
CA TRP A 338 -21.84 -7.67 20.09
C TRP A 338 -21.00 -6.43 20.39
N VAL A 339 -21.46 -5.24 19.99
CA VAL A 339 -20.72 -3.98 20.18
C VAL A 339 -20.47 -3.65 21.66
N PRO A 340 -21.47 -3.66 22.56
CA PRO A 340 -21.23 -3.39 23.98
C PRO A 340 -20.31 -4.45 24.61
N PHE A 341 -20.49 -5.73 24.28
CA PHE A 341 -19.58 -6.81 24.70
C PHE A 341 -18.13 -6.53 24.26
N CYS A 342 -17.95 -6.14 23.00
CA CYS A 342 -16.67 -5.80 22.43
C CYS A 342 -15.98 -4.66 23.20
N LYS A 343 -16.71 -3.56 23.41
CA LYS A 343 -16.17 -2.37 24.06
C LYS A 343 -15.88 -2.61 25.55
N LYS A 344 -16.82 -3.25 26.27
CA LYS A 344 -16.68 -3.58 27.71
C LYS A 344 -15.46 -4.44 28.01
N TYR A 345 -15.20 -5.46 27.20
CA TYR A 345 -14.13 -6.42 27.45
C TYR A 345 -12.85 -6.16 26.63
N ASN A 346 -12.85 -5.12 25.78
CA ASN A 346 -11.77 -4.80 24.86
C ASN A 346 -11.25 -6.04 24.10
N VAL A 347 -12.16 -6.77 23.46
CA VAL A 347 -11.81 -7.98 22.68
C VAL A 347 -11.23 -7.59 21.33
N GLU A 348 -10.28 -8.38 20.85
CA GLU A 348 -9.70 -8.22 19.51
C GLU A 348 -9.32 -9.61 18.96
N PRO A 349 -9.54 -9.90 17.65
CA PRO A 349 -10.11 -9.01 16.64
C PRO A 349 -11.59 -8.69 16.89
N ARG A 350 -12.12 -7.65 16.24
CA ARG A 350 -13.53 -7.21 16.39
C ARG A 350 -14.51 -8.00 15.53
N ALA A 351 -14.01 -8.79 14.58
CA ALA A 351 -14.81 -9.68 13.76
C ALA A 351 -15.07 -11.00 14.52
N PRO A 352 -16.32 -11.37 14.80
CA PRO A 352 -16.64 -12.50 15.67
C PRO A 352 -16.22 -13.87 15.12
N GLU A 353 -16.36 -14.15 13.82
CA GLU A 353 -15.92 -15.43 13.22
C GLU A 353 -14.42 -15.65 13.49
N PHE A 354 -13.61 -14.63 13.22
CA PHE A 354 -12.16 -14.69 13.41
C PHE A 354 -11.78 -14.71 14.89
N TYR A 355 -12.51 -13.99 15.75
CA TYR A 355 -12.27 -14.01 17.20
C TYR A 355 -12.59 -15.37 17.84
N PHE A 356 -13.72 -16.00 17.48
CA PHE A 356 -14.12 -17.28 18.08
C PHE A 356 -13.39 -18.49 17.50
N SER A 357 -12.84 -18.37 16.28
CA SER A 357 -12.01 -19.41 15.65
C SER A 357 -10.54 -19.39 16.08
N GLU A 358 -10.05 -18.30 16.68
CA GLU A 358 -8.70 -18.22 17.20
C GLU A 358 -8.45 -19.25 18.31
N LYS A 359 -7.49 -20.17 18.09
CA LYS A 359 -7.04 -21.19 19.07
C LYS A 359 -6.09 -20.62 20.14
N ILE A 360 -6.11 -19.30 20.37
CA ILE A 360 -5.27 -18.61 21.34
C ILE A 360 -5.97 -18.63 22.71
N ASP A 361 -5.18 -18.61 23.80
CA ASP A 361 -5.73 -18.44 25.14
C ASP A 361 -6.49 -17.10 25.26
N TYR A 362 -7.82 -17.19 25.25
CA TYR A 362 -8.75 -16.08 25.30
C TYR A 362 -8.91 -15.47 26.71
N LEU A 363 -8.36 -16.11 27.75
CA LEU A 363 -8.36 -15.59 29.12
C LEU A 363 -7.17 -14.68 29.40
N LYS A 364 -6.18 -14.67 28.52
CA LYS A 364 -4.97 -13.86 28.66
C LYS A 364 -5.31 -12.37 28.78
N ASP A 365 -4.76 -11.74 29.81
CA ASP A 365 -4.93 -10.31 30.12
C ASP A 365 -6.39 -9.87 30.41
N LYS A 366 -7.31 -10.82 30.64
CA LYS A 366 -8.70 -10.52 31.04
C LYS A 366 -8.83 -10.55 32.56
N VAL A 367 -9.36 -9.44 33.08
CA VAL A 367 -9.43 -9.15 34.52
C VAL A 367 -10.85 -9.11 35.07
N GLN A 368 -11.86 -8.95 34.20
CA GLN A 368 -13.25 -8.93 34.63
C GLN A 368 -13.77 -10.34 34.93
N THR A 369 -14.37 -10.52 36.11
CA THR A 369 -14.88 -11.81 36.61
C THR A 369 -16.02 -12.38 35.77
N THR A 370 -16.88 -11.51 35.24
CA THR A 370 -18.03 -11.90 34.42
C THR A 370 -17.66 -12.33 33.00
N PHE A 371 -16.41 -12.09 32.56
CA PHE A 371 -15.99 -12.31 31.18
C PHE A 371 -16.25 -13.74 30.69
N VAL A 372 -15.96 -14.76 31.50
CA VAL A 372 -16.13 -16.17 31.09
C VAL A 372 -17.59 -16.51 30.82
N LYS A 373 -18.49 -16.02 31.69
CA LYS A 373 -19.94 -16.21 31.56
C LYS A 373 -20.46 -15.49 30.32
N ASP A 374 -20.14 -14.21 30.19
CA ASP A 374 -20.63 -13.36 29.10
C ASP A 374 -20.06 -13.80 27.75
N ARG A 375 -18.79 -14.20 27.68
CA ARG A 375 -18.18 -14.75 26.46
C ARG A 375 -18.88 -16.04 26.02
N ARG A 376 -19.24 -16.92 26.95
CA ARG A 376 -19.94 -18.17 26.62
C ARG A 376 -21.35 -17.90 26.11
N ALA A 377 -22.07 -16.96 26.73
CA ALA A 377 -23.38 -16.51 26.25
C ALA A 377 -23.27 -15.90 24.84
N MET A 378 -22.34 -14.95 24.66
CA MET A 378 -22.09 -14.30 23.38
C MET A 378 -21.67 -15.26 22.27
N LYS A 379 -20.90 -16.31 22.59
CA LYS A 379 -20.58 -17.35 21.62
C LYS A 379 -21.84 -18.07 21.12
N ARG A 380 -22.77 -18.42 22.01
CA ARG A 380 -24.04 -19.07 21.61
C ARG A 380 -24.88 -18.16 20.72
N GLU A 381 -25.03 -16.90 21.13
CA GLU A 381 -25.71 -15.87 20.34
C GLU A 381 -25.11 -15.74 18.92
N TYR A 382 -23.77 -15.82 18.82
CA TYR A 382 -23.08 -15.78 17.53
C TYR A 382 -23.34 -17.03 16.68
N GLU A 383 -23.33 -18.23 17.26
CA GLU A 383 -23.66 -19.46 16.52
C GLU A 383 -25.11 -19.44 16.02
N GLU A 384 -26.05 -18.97 16.84
CA GLU A 384 -27.45 -18.80 16.43
C GLU A 384 -27.59 -17.77 15.30
N PHE A 385 -26.87 -16.66 15.38
CA PHE A 385 -26.78 -15.68 14.30
C PHE A 385 -26.24 -16.32 13.01
N LYS A 386 -25.17 -17.11 13.08
CA LYS A 386 -24.58 -17.83 11.93
C LYS A 386 -25.61 -18.78 11.30
N VAL A 387 -26.39 -19.50 12.11
CA VAL A 387 -27.48 -20.36 11.63
C VAL A 387 -28.57 -19.55 10.92
N ARG A 388 -29.00 -18.40 11.45
CA ARG A 388 -29.98 -17.52 10.79
C ARG A 388 -29.48 -17.02 9.43
N ILE A 389 -28.24 -16.56 9.35
CA ILE A 389 -27.63 -16.14 8.08
C ILE A 389 -27.58 -17.31 7.08
N ASN A 390 -27.17 -18.50 7.51
CA ASN A 390 -27.14 -19.67 6.63
C ASN A 390 -28.54 -20.06 6.12
N SER A 391 -29.57 -19.91 6.96
CA SER A 391 -30.97 -20.09 6.53
C SER A 391 -31.39 -19.07 5.45
N LEU A 392 -30.98 -17.81 5.59
CA LEU A 392 -31.22 -16.78 4.56
C LEU A 392 -30.52 -17.13 3.24
N VAL A 393 -29.26 -17.57 3.31
CA VAL A 393 -28.49 -18.00 2.12
C VAL A 393 -29.18 -19.17 1.43
N ALA A 394 -29.62 -20.18 2.17
CA ALA A 394 -30.33 -21.33 1.62
C ALA A 394 -31.69 -20.94 1.00
N LYS A 395 -32.41 -20.00 1.62
CA LYS A 395 -33.66 -19.44 1.06
C LYS A 395 -33.40 -18.68 -0.24
N ALA A 396 -32.34 -17.88 -0.30
CA ALA A 396 -31.99 -17.05 -1.45
C ALA A 396 -31.60 -17.86 -2.70
N GLN A 397 -31.14 -19.11 -2.54
CA GLN A 397 -30.87 -20.02 -3.66
C GLN A 397 -32.14 -20.43 -4.42
N LYS A 398 -33.30 -20.38 -3.77
CA LYS A 398 -34.60 -20.72 -4.36
C LYS A 398 -35.33 -19.44 -4.75
N LYS A 399 -34.97 -18.89 -5.91
CA LYS A 399 -35.61 -17.67 -6.43
C LYS A 399 -37.09 -17.94 -6.76
N PRO A 400 -38.06 -17.22 -6.15
CA PRO A 400 -39.47 -17.33 -6.50
C PRO A 400 -39.73 -16.82 -7.92
N GLU A 401 -40.69 -17.43 -8.63
CA GLU A 401 -41.06 -17.06 -10.01
C GLU A 401 -41.63 -15.63 -10.10
N GLU A 402 -42.44 -15.25 -9.10
CA GLU A 402 -43.05 -13.92 -8.99
C GLU A 402 -42.06 -12.82 -8.54
N GLY A 403 -40.81 -13.20 -8.26
CA GLY A 403 -39.79 -12.30 -7.71
C GLY A 403 -39.84 -12.20 -6.19
N TRP A 404 -38.82 -11.54 -5.63
CA TRP A 404 -38.69 -11.35 -4.19
C TRP A 404 -39.74 -10.36 -3.69
N VAL A 405 -40.27 -10.63 -2.49
CA VAL A 405 -41.28 -9.82 -1.79
C VAL A 405 -40.76 -9.53 -0.39
N MET A 406 -40.87 -8.28 0.03
CA MET A 406 -40.47 -7.80 1.35
C MET A 406 -41.43 -8.31 2.45
N GLN A 407 -41.03 -8.18 3.71
CA GLN A 407 -41.85 -8.64 4.85
C GLN A 407 -43.19 -7.89 4.98
N ASP A 408 -43.28 -6.67 4.46
CA ASP A 408 -44.49 -5.84 4.42
C ASP A 408 -45.42 -6.18 3.24
N GLY A 409 -45.07 -7.17 2.43
CA GLY A 409 -45.85 -7.61 1.26
C GLY A 409 -45.58 -6.82 -0.02
N THR A 410 -44.65 -5.85 -0.01
CA THR A 410 -44.29 -5.10 -1.22
C THR A 410 -43.27 -5.85 -2.09
N PRO A 411 -43.33 -5.72 -3.42
CA PRO A 411 -42.34 -6.35 -4.30
C PRO A 411 -40.95 -5.71 -4.11
N TRP A 412 -39.90 -6.53 -4.07
CA TRP A 412 -38.53 -6.04 -3.93
C TRP A 412 -38.13 -5.18 -5.15
N PRO A 413 -37.70 -3.91 -4.95
CA PRO A 413 -37.38 -3.03 -6.08
C PRO A 413 -36.18 -3.51 -6.90
N GLY A 414 -35.28 -4.30 -6.31
CA GLY A 414 -34.08 -4.86 -6.97
C GLY A 414 -34.30 -6.19 -7.69
N ASN A 415 -35.55 -6.59 -8.00
CA ASN A 415 -35.83 -7.88 -8.65
C ASN A 415 -35.12 -8.06 -10.01
N ASN A 416 -34.88 -6.96 -10.74
CA ASN A 416 -34.05 -6.93 -11.93
C ASN A 416 -32.72 -6.22 -11.64
N THR A 417 -31.62 -6.95 -11.67
CA THR A 417 -30.28 -6.41 -11.34
C THR A 417 -29.76 -5.41 -12.37
N ARG A 418 -30.33 -5.37 -13.58
CA ARG A 418 -29.96 -4.42 -14.65
C ARG A 418 -30.87 -3.20 -14.74
N ASP A 419 -32.07 -3.27 -14.16
CA ASP A 419 -33.07 -2.19 -14.16
C ASP A 419 -33.76 -2.12 -12.80
N HIS A 420 -33.26 -1.26 -11.92
CA HIS A 420 -33.83 -1.03 -10.60
C HIS A 420 -33.57 0.41 -10.13
N PRO A 421 -34.48 0.98 -9.32
CA PRO A 421 -34.29 2.28 -8.72
C PRO A 421 -33.17 2.28 -7.67
N GLY A 422 -32.62 3.45 -7.37
CA GLY A 422 -31.72 3.61 -6.24
C GLY A 422 -32.46 3.42 -4.90
N MET A 423 -31.83 2.72 -3.96
CA MET A 423 -32.39 2.41 -2.65
C MET A 423 -31.41 2.83 -1.55
N ILE A 424 -31.94 3.46 -0.50
CA ILE A 424 -31.17 3.82 0.70
C ILE A 424 -31.96 3.39 1.92
N GLN A 425 -31.32 2.66 2.84
CA GLN A 425 -31.91 2.27 4.11
C GLN A 425 -30.93 2.58 5.25
N VAL A 426 -31.44 3.11 6.36
CA VAL A 426 -30.66 3.36 7.59
C VAL A 426 -31.14 2.38 8.66
N TYR A 427 -30.24 1.54 9.19
CA TYR A 427 -30.57 0.50 10.19
C TYR A 427 -30.27 0.94 11.62
N LEU A 428 -29.08 1.51 11.84
CA LEU A 428 -28.58 1.94 13.15
C LEU A 428 -28.25 3.44 13.11
N GLY A 429 -28.10 4.05 14.29
CA GLY A 429 -27.79 5.47 14.48
C GLY A 429 -28.78 6.15 15.43
N LYS A 430 -28.72 7.48 15.52
CA LYS A 430 -29.57 8.28 16.42
C LYS A 430 -31.09 8.08 16.24
N GLU A 431 -31.51 7.79 15.01
CA GLU A 431 -32.91 7.55 14.64
C GLU A 431 -33.26 6.04 14.62
N GLY A 432 -32.27 5.17 14.87
CA GLY A 432 -32.39 3.71 14.80
C GLY A 432 -32.44 3.05 16.17
N ALA A 433 -32.13 1.76 16.19
CA ALA A 433 -32.12 0.98 17.43
C ALA A 433 -30.89 1.27 18.32
N PHE A 434 -31.12 1.37 19.62
CA PHE A 434 -30.08 1.48 20.65
C PHE A 434 -29.52 0.10 21.03
N ASP A 435 -28.33 0.06 21.63
CA ASP A 435 -27.80 -1.17 22.21
C ASP A 435 -28.65 -1.66 23.39
N ILE A 436 -28.32 -2.84 23.92
CA ILE A 436 -29.04 -3.44 25.06
C ILE A 436 -28.91 -2.66 26.36
N ASP A 437 -27.90 -1.80 26.48
CA ASP A 437 -27.61 -0.96 27.64
C ASP A 437 -28.22 0.46 27.48
N GLY A 438 -28.89 0.74 26.37
CA GLY A 438 -29.52 2.03 26.04
C GLY A 438 -28.61 3.05 25.37
N ASN A 439 -27.38 2.70 24.98
CA ASN A 439 -26.45 3.59 24.29
C ASN A 439 -26.64 3.60 22.77
N GLU A 440 -26.28 4.71 22.15
CA GLU A 440 -26.29 4.85 20.69
C GLU A 440 -25.20 3.99 20.03
N LEU A 441 -25.52 3.42 18.86
CA LEU A 441 -24.60 2.69 18.00
C LEU A 441 -24.20 3.52 16.77
N PRO A 442 -23.02 3.27 16.16
CA PRO A 442 -22.64 3.91 14.91
C PRO A 442 -23.69 3.71 13.82
N ARG A 443 -23.90 4.73 12.99
CA ARG A 443 -24.89 4.67 11.90
C ARG A 443 -24.52 3.60 10.88
N LEU A 444 -25.49 2.78 10.46
CA LEU A 444 -25.33 1.80 9.38
C LEU A 444 -26.27 2.15 8.22
N VAL A 445 -25.72 2.50 7.07
CA VAL A 445 -26.46 2.90 5.87
C VAL A 445 -26.23 1.87 4.75
N TYR A 446 -27.30 1.27 4.27
CA TYR A 446 -27.31 0.47 3.05
C TYR A 446 -27.61 1.35 1.84
N VAL A 447 -26.85 1.17 0.77
CA VAL A 447 -26.98 1.93 -0.48
C VAL A 447 -26.95 0.97 -1.65
N SER A 448 -28.00 1.00 -2.48
CA SER A 448 -27.99 0.40 -3.82
C SER A 448 -28.16 1.51 -4.83
N ARG A 449 -27.17 1.69 -5.72
CA ARG A 449 -27.24 2.72 -6.78
C ARG A 449 -28.30 2.37 -7.81
N GLU A 450 -28.86 3.38 -8.49
CA GLU A 450 -29.76 3.14 -9.61
C GLU A 450 -28.99 2.53 -10.79
N LYS A 451 -29.60 1.54 -11.45
CA LYS A 451 -29.07 0.93 -12.69
C LYS A 451 -30.19 0.84 -13.70
N ARG A 452 -29.88 1.23 -14.94
CA ARG A 452 -30.78 1.19 -16.09
C ARG A 452 -30.07 0.58 -17.29
N PRO A 453 -30.76 -0.16 -18.17
CA PRO A 453 -30.19 -0.61 -19.43
C PRO A 453 -29.68 0.59 -20.25
N GLY A 454 -28.49 0.45 -20.85
CA GLY A 454 -27.86 1.51 -21.65
C GLY A 454 -26.95 2.46 -20.87
N TYR A 455 -26.96 2.44 -19.53
CA TYR A 455 -26.07 3.27 -18.70
C TYR A 455 -24.82 2.50 -18.24
N ALA A 456 -23.65 3.09 -18.44
CA ALA A 456 -22.40 2.54 -17.92
C ALA A 456 -22.31 2.76 -16.40
N HIS A 457 -22.06 1.67 -15.64
CA HIS A 457 -22.08 1.72 -14.17
C HIS A 457 -20.70 1.63 -13.51
N HIS A 458 -19.64 1.42 -14.29
CA HIS A 458 -18.23 1.50 -13.83
C HIS A 458 -17.83 0.65 -12.62
N LYS A 459 -18.57 -0.45 -12.35
CA LYS A 459 -18.26 -1.43 -11.27
C LYS A 459 -17.97 -0.74 -9.92
N LYS A 460 -16.90 -1.16 -9.23
CA LYS A 460 -16.47 -0.62 -7.93
C LYS A 460 -16.22 0.88 -7.96
N ALA A 461 -15.57 1.43 -8.99
CA ALA A 461 -15.32 2.86 -9.08
C ALA A 461 -16.62 3.69 -9.05
N GLY A 462 -17.64 3.24 -9.78
CA GLY A 462 -18.97 3.86 -9.78
C GLY A 462 -19.69 3.72 -8.45
N ALA A 463 -19.61 2.56 -7.79
CA ALA A 463 -20.17 2.33 -6.46
C ALA A 463 -19.51 3.24 -5.40
N MET A 464 -18.18 3.35 -5.42
CA MET A 464 -17.43 4.24 -4.53
C MET A 464 -17.78 5.71 -4.74
N ASN A 465 -17.88 6.16 -5.99
CA ASN A 465 -18.28 7.54 -6.29
C ASN A 465 -19.71 7.87 -5.83
N ALA A 466 -20.65 6.92 -6.01
CA ALA A 466 -22.00 7.07 -5.46
C ALA A 466 -21.99 7.16 -3.92
N MET A 467 -21.19 6.34 -3.24
CA MET A 467 -21.02 6.41 -1.77
C MET A 467 -20.42 7.74 -1.31
N VAL A 468 -19.46 8.31 -2.04
CA VAL A 468 -18.88 9.62 -1.71
C VAL A 468 -19.96 10.72 -1.75
N ARG A 469 -20.82 10.69 -2.77
CA ARG A 469 -21.91 11.68 -2.93
C ARG A 469 -22.98 11.52 -1.87
N VAL A 470 -23.46 10.29 -1.66
CA VAL A 470 -24.53 10.02 -0.69
C VAL A 470 -24.09 10.31 0.74
N SER A 471 -22.85 9.99 1.12
CA SER A 471 -22.37 10.27 2.48
C SER A 471 -22.13 11.77 2.70
N ALA A 472 -21.79 12.54 1.66
CA ALA A 472 -21.73 14.00 1.76
C ALA A 472 -23.09 14.65 2.05
N VAL A 473 -24.19 14.03 1.62
CA VAL A 473 -25.55 14.52 1.92
C VAL A 473 -26.02 14.07 3.31
N LEU A 474 -25.61 12.89 3.77
CA LEU A 474 -26.14 12.28 4.99
C LEU A 474 -25.32 12.54 6.27
N THR A 475 -24.00 12.67 6.18
CA THR A 475 -23.09 12.83 7.35
C THR A 475 -21.98 13.84 7.10
N ASN A 476 -21.51 13.96 5.86
CA ASN A 476 -20.43 14.84 5.43
C ASN A 476 -19.15 14.70 6.28
N ALA A 477 -18.65 13.47 6.47
CA ALA A 477 -17.40 13.26 7.19
C ALA A 477 -16.18 13.71 6.35
N PRO A 478 -15.23 14.51 6.87
CA PRO A 478 -14.07 14.97 6.12
C PRO A 478 -13.10 13.83 5.75
N PHE A 479 -13.18 12.70 6.45
CA PHE A 479 -12.36 11.52 6.18
C PHE A 479 -13.22 10.30 5.83
N MET A 480 -12.75 9.49 4.89
CA MET A 480 -13.43 8.27 4.45
C MET A 480 -12.46 7.08 4.44
N LEU A 481 -12.79 6.01 5.16
CA LEU A 481 -12.06 4.75 5.13
C LEU A 481 -12.69 3.82 4.09
N ASN A 482 -11.92 3.40 3.09
CA ASN A 482 -12.38 2.38 2.14
C ASN A 482 -11.93 0.98 2.58
N LEU A 483 -12.86 0.02 2.57
CA LEU A 483 -12.63 -1.40 2.84
C LEU A 483 -13.36 -2.31 1.84
N ASP A 484 -12.70 -3.40 1.47
CA ASP A 484 -13.34 -4.50 0.75
C ASP A 484 -14.18 -5.36 1.71
N CYS A 485 -15.22 -6.03 1.21
CA CYS A 485 -16.12 -6.87 2.01
C CYS A 485 -15.41 -8.02 2.74
N ASP A 486 -14.26 -8.46 2.22
CA ASP A 486 -13.43 -9.53 2.79
C ASP A 486 -12.30 -9.04 3.71
N HIS A 487 -12.22 -7.72 3.97
CA HIS A 487 -11.23 -7.11 4.85
C HIS A 487 -11.88 -6.49 6.09
N TYR A 488 -11.54 -7.03 7.25
CA TYR A 488 -12.09 -6.58 8.54
C TYR A 488 -11.05 -5.80 9.35
N ILE A 489 -11.54 -5.06 10.34
CA ILE A 489 -10.70 -4.29 11.28
C ILE A 489 -10.18 -5.23 12.36
N ASN A 490 -8.88 -5.53 12.29
CA ASN A 490 -8.20 -6.39 13.25
C ASN A 490 -7.70 -5.60 14.48
N ASN A 491 -7.20 -4.37 14.27
CA ASN A 491 -6.84 -3.46 15.37
C ASN A 491 -7.92 -2.38 15.47
N SER A 492 -8.65 -2.36 16.60
CA SER A 492 -9.75 -1.42 16.80
C SER A 492 -9.34 0.06 16.86
N ARG A 493 -8.04 0.32 17.01
CA ARG A 493 -7.44 1.66 17.07
C ARG A 493 -6.96 2.18 15.70
N ALA A 494 -7.15 1.42 14.61
CA ALA A 494 -6.68 1.80 13.28
C ALA A 494 -7.16 3.19 12.82
N ILE A 495 -8.42 3.54 13.12
CA ILE A 495 -8.96 4.87 12.80
C ILE A 495 -8.23 5.96 13.62
N ARG A 496 -8.04 5.76 14.93
CA ARG A 496 -7.28 6.68 15.78
C ARG A 496 -5.84 6.88 15.29
N GLU A 497 -5.18 5.81 14.83
CA GLU A 497 -3.83 5.90 14.26
C GLU A 497 -3.80 6.75 12.99
N SER A 498 -4.81 6.64 12.12
CA SER A 498 -4.91 7.48 10.93
C SER A 498 -5.12 8.96 11.27
N MET A 499 -5.91 9.24 12.32
CA MET A 499 -6.16 10.61 12.79
C MET A 499 -4.91 11.28 13.32
N CYS A 500 -3.94 10.53 13.88
CA CYS A 500 -2.65 11.09 14.28
C CYS A 500 -1.94 11.81 13.13
N PHE A 501 -2.09 11.33 11.89
CA PHE A 501 -1.52 11.97 10.70
C PHE A 501 -2.44 13.02 10.09
N LEU A 502 -3.73 12.71 9.96
CA LEU A 502 -4.68 13.55 9.23
C LEU A 502 -5.12 14.79 10.01
N MET A 503 -5.14 14.71 11.34
CA MET A 503 -5.45 15.83 12.23
C MET A 503 -4.20 16.61 12.68
N ASP A 504 -3.00 16.25 12.18
CA ASP A 504 -1.78 17.04 12.39
C ASP A 504 -1.91 18.41 11.70
N PRO A 505 -1.80 19.53 12.43
CA PRO A 505 -1.93 20.87 11.85
C PRO A 505 -0.91 21.20 10.75
N GLN A 506 0.29 20.63 10.80
CA GLN A 506 1.36 20.96 9.85
C GLN A 506 1.26 20.19 8.54
N LEU A 507 1.03 18.89 8.66
CA LEU A 507 1.11 17.95 7.55
C LEU A 507 -0.27 17.43 7.14
N GLY A 508 -1.21 17.26 8.07
CA GLY A 508 -2.53 16.66 7.84
C GLY A 508 -3.30 17.31 6.68
N LYS A 509 -3.30 18.65 6.60
CA LYS A 509 -3.96 19.39 5.50
C LYS A 509 -3.37 19.14 4.11
N LYS A 510 -2.15 18.58 4.02
CA LYS A 510 -1.46 18.25 2.75
C LYS A 510 -1.52 16.76 2.41
N LEU A 511 -2.13 15.96 3.29
CA LEU A 511 -2.27 14.52 3.09
C LEU A 511 -3.55 14.23 2.33
N CYS A 512 -3.45 13.40 1.28
CA CYS A 512 -4.61 12.88 0.58
C CYS A 512 -5.14 11.60 1.19
N TYR A 513 -4.26 10.72 1.69
CA TYR A 513 -4.70 9.49 2.35
C TYR A 513 -3.61 8.84 3.21
N VAL A 514 -4.03 7.99 4.14
CA VAL A 514 -3.18 7.09 4.93
C VAL A 514 -3.45 5.66 4.51
N GLN A 515 -2.45 4.99 3.95
CA GLN A 515 -2.51 3.60 3.50
C GLN A 515 -1.94 2.67 4.57
N PHE A 516 -2.64 1.58 4.86
CA PHE A 516 -2.18 0.50 5.74
C PHE A 516 -1.73 -0.73 4.93
N PRO A 517 -0.81 -1.56 5.47
CA PRO A 517 -0.46 -2.85 4.87
C PRO A 517 -1.68 -3.78 4.84
N GLN A 518 -1.94 -4.40 3.70
CA GLN A 518 -2.89 -5.51 3.62
C GLN A 518 -2.22 -6.78 4.16
N ARG A 519 -2.86 -7.43 5.13
CA ARG A 519 -2.43 -8.73 5.65
C ARG A 519 -3.57 -9.72 5.45
N PHE A 520 -3.24 -11.00 5.28
CA PHE A 520 -4.24 -12.02 5.03
C PHE A 520 -4.16 -13.16 6.06
N ASP A 521 -5.32 -13.71 6.39
CA ASP A 521 -5.48 -14.94 7.16
C ASP A 521 -5.64 -16.15 6.23
N GLY A 522 -5.68 -17.37 6.79
CA GLY A 522 -5.95 -18.60 6.02
C GLY A 522 -4.81 -19.01 5.07
N ILE A 523 -3.60 -18.49 5.27
CA ILE A 523 -2.43 -18.82 4.44
C ILE A 523 -1.75 -20.07 4.99
N ASP A 524 -1.45 -21.03 4.11
CA ASP A 524 -0.61 -22.20 4.42
C ASP A 524 0.65 -21.77 5.19
N ARG A 525 1.08 -22.58 6.16
CA ARG A 525 2.36 -22.39 6.88
C ARG A 525 3.53 -22.20 5.91
N ASN A 526 3.45 -22.88 4.77
CA ASN A 526 4.45 -22.80 3.73
C ASN A 526 4.23 -21.67 2.72
N ASP A 527 3.17 -20.86 2.75
CA ASP A 527 2.87 -19.78 1.76
C ASP A 527 3.42 -20.05 0.35
N ARG A 528 2.97 -21.16 -0.26
CA ARG A 528 3.52 -21.66 -1.53
C ARG A 528 3.36 -20.68 -2.68
N TYR A 529 2.29 -19.87 -2.64
CA TYR A 529 1.90 -18.94 -3.69
C TYR A 529 2.27 -17.48 -3.37
N ALA A 530 3.08 -17.25 -2.33
CA ALA A 530 3.52 -15.92 -1.89
C ALA A 530 2.35 -14.93 -1.73
N ASN A 531 1.23 -15.40 -1.18
CA ASN A 531 0.00 -14.63 -1.06
C ASN A 531 0.12 -13.46 -0.08
N ARG A 532 1.09 -13.53 0.86
CA ARG A 532 1.33 -12.43 1.80
C ARG A 532 1.87 -11.16 1.14
N ASN A 533 2.52 -11.29 -0.03
CA ASN A 533 3.14 -10.19 -0.77
C ASN A 533 3.97 -9.24 0.11
N ILE A 534 4.74 -9.79 1.05
CA ILE A 534 5.43 -8.98 2.07
C ILE A 534 6.56 -8.13 1.50
N VAL A 535 7.18 -8.53 0.39
CA VAL A 535 8.22 -7.72 -0.26
C VAL A 535 7.64 -6.38 -0.72
N PHE A 536 6.45 -6.40 -1.32
CA PHE A 536 5.78 -5.18 -1.75
C PHE A 536 5.37 -4.28 -0.56
N PHE A 537 4.73 -4.86 0.46
CA PHE A 537 4.23 -4.08 1.60
C PHE A 537 5.33 -3.65 2.59
N ASP A 538 6.34 -4.49 2.85
CA ASP A 538 7.34 -4.27 3.91
C ASP A 538 8.69 -3.72 3.37
N ILE A 539 8.87 -3.66 2.05
CA ILE A 539 10.06 -3.08 1.40
C ILE A 539 9.67 -1.92 0.48
N ASN A 540 8.91 -2.19 -0.58
CA ASN A 540 8.61 -1.19 -1.62
C ASN A 540 7.82 0.00 -1.04
N MET A 541 6.72 -0.26 -0.34
CA MET A 541 5.86 0.80 0.21
C MET A 541 6.57 1.72 1.21
N ARG A 542 7.47 1.16 2.02
CA ARG A 542 8.31 1.95 2.94
C ARG A 542 9.33 2.81 2.20
N GLY A 543 9.84 2.35 1.05
CA GLY A 543 10.66 3.15 0.13
C GLY A 543 9.90 4.36 -0.41
N LEU A 544 8.68 4.13 -0.90
CA LEU A 544 7.81 5.18 -1.45
C LEU A 544 7.38 6.22 -0.40
N ASP A 545 7.11 5.78 0.84
CA ASP A 545 6.73 6.68 1.94
C ASP A 545 7.80 7.75 2.25
N GLY A 546 9.07 7.48 1.94
CA GLY A 546 10.15 8.45 2.08
C GLY A 546 10.18 9.54 1.01
N ILE A 547 9.48 9.34 -0.12
CA ILE A 547 9.51 10.22 -1.28
C ILE A 547 8.28 11.13 -1.26
N GLN A 548 7.14 10.63 -1.71
CA GLN A 548 5.87 11.37 -1.74
C GLN A 548 4.75 10.64 -0.99
N GLY A 549 4.90 9.33 -0.77
CA GLY A 549 3.94 8.49 -0.07
C GLY A 549 3.69 7.17 -0.81
N PRO A 550 3.07 6.16 -0.16
CA PRO A 550 2.69 4.91 -0.82
C PRO A 550 1.63 5.12 -1.91
N VAL A 551 1.52 4.18 -2.85
CA VAL A 551 0.40 4.14 -3.81
C VAL A 551 -0.86 3.57 -3.15
N TYR A 552 -2.04 3.95 -3.64
CA TYR A 552 -3.31 3.39 -3.21
C TYR A 552 -3.53 1.99 -3.81
N VAL A 553 -3.91 1.02 -2.97
CA VAL A 553 -3.99 -0.41 -3.31
C VAL A 553 -5.39 -1.03 -3.12
N GLY A 554 -6.44 -0.20 -3.07
CA GLY A 554 -7.83 -0.67 -3.18
C GLY A 554 -8.59 -0.97 -1.89
N THR A 555 -7.93 -1.05 -0.72
CA THR A 555 -8.54 -1.28 0.61
C THR A 555 -7.62 -0.81 1.75
N GLY A 556 -8.17 -0.61 2.95
CA GLY A 556 -7.44 -0.25 4.17
C GLY A 556 -6.80 1.14 4.08
N CYS A 557 -7.55 2.11 3.53
CA CYS A 557 -7.03 3.43 3.22
C CYS A 557 -8.00 4.53 3.68
N VAL A 558 -7.52 5.48 4.47
CA VAL A 558 -8.31 6.62 4.97
C VAL A 558 -8.01 7.85 4.11
N PHE A 559 -8.98 8.25 3.30
CA PHE A 559 -8.90 9.38 2.38
C PHE A 559 -9.37 10.69 3.00
N ASN A 560 -8.76 11.78 2.55
CA ASN A 560 -9.20 13.14 2.76
C ASN A 560 -10.22 13.53 1.68
N ARG A 561 -11.44 13.91 2.07
CA ARG A 561 -12.57 14.16 1.16
C ARG A 561 -12.29 15.24 0.10
N PRO A 562 -11.78 16.44 0.45
CA PRO A 562 -11.45 17.47 -0.55
C PRO A 562 -10.42 17.00 -1.58
N ALA A 563 -9.50 16.10 -1.20
CA ALA A 563 -8.53 15.55 -2.13
C ALA A 563 -9.20 14.67 -3.20
N LEU A 564 -10.23 13.91 -2.83
CA LEU A 564 -11.05 13.10 -3.76
C LEU A 564 -11.96 13.96 -4.64
N TYR A 565 -12.46 15.08 -4.11
CA TYR A 565 -13.14 16.12 -4.91
C TYR A 565 -12.24 16.82 -5.93
N GLY A 566 -10.94 16.55 -5.88
CA GLY A 566 -9.96 17.06 -6.83
C GLY A 566 -9.56 18.49 -6.57
N TYR A 567 -9.71 18.99 -5.34
CA TYR A 567 -9.09 20.25 -4.93
C TYR A 567 -7.56 20.11 -4.89
N GLU A 568 -6.85 21.22 -5.05
CA GLU A 568 -5.41 21.26 -4.86
C GLU A 568 -5.04 21.28 -3.37
N PRO A 569 -3.89 20.70 -2.99
CA PRO A 569 -3.42 20.82 -1.62
C PRO A 569 -3.12 22.29 -1.28
N PRO A 570 -3.34 22.73 -0.03
CA PRO A 570 -3.10 24.11 0.38
C PRO A 570 -1.64 24.50 0.16
N VAL A 571 -1.42 25.65 -0.50
CA VAL A 571 -0.10 26.15 -0.86
C VAL A 571 0.66 26.51 0.42
N SER A 572 1.86 25.95 0.59
CA SER A 572 2.75 26.38 1.68
C SER A 572 3.25 27.80 1.41
N GLU A 573 3.24 28.67 2.42
CA GLU A 573 3.98 29.95 2.36
C GLU A 573 5.41 29.68 1.86
N LYS A 574 5.79 30.33 0.75
CA LYS A 574 7.11 30.14 0.16
C LYS A 574 8.17 30.56 1.18
N ARG A 575 9.17 29.69 1.38
CA ARG A 575 10.42 30.02 2.09
C ARG A 575 10.99 31.31 1.46
N LYS A 576 11.11 32.40 2.24
CA LYS A 576 11.97 33.52 1.83
C LYS A 576 13.37 32.93 1.62
N LYS A 577 13.86 32.91 0.39
CA LYS A 577 15.26 32.57 0.12
C LYS A 577 16.11 33.63 0.82
N MET A 578 16.87 33.24 1.84
CA MET A 578 17.94 34.10 2.32
C MET A 578 19.01 34.13 1.24
N THR A 579 19.23 35.31 0.65
CA THR A 579 20.49 35.64 0.02
C THR A 579 21.46 35.99 1.15
N CYS A 580 22.51 35.19 1.34
CA CYS A 580 23.60 35.55 2.23
C CYS A 580 24.63 36.35 1.43
N ASP A 581 24.75 37.64 1.73
CA ASP A 581 25.74 38.56 1.15
C ASP A 581 27.13 38.38 1.80
N CYS A 582 27.65 37.16 1.83
CA CYS A 582 28.93 36.87 2.51
C CYS A 582 29.83 35.87 1.76
N TRP A 583 30.08 36.10 0.45
CA TRP A 583 31.25 35.51 -0.20
C TRP A 583 32.00 36.46 -1.16
N PRO A 584 33.36 36.51 -1.10
CA PRO A 584 34.19 37.34 -1.98
C PRO A 584 34.26 36.84 -3.44
N SER A 585 34.46 37.79 -4.35
CA SER A 585 34.26 37.75 -5.81
C SER A 585 35.17 36.83 -6.68
N TRP A 586 35.93 35.88 -6.14
CA TRP A 586 37.00 35.21 -6.93
C TRP A 586 36.78 33.71 -7.25
N LEU A 587 35.71 33.08 -6.78
CA LEU A 587 35.48 31.63 -6.95
C LEU A 587 34.15 31.27 -7.65
N SER A 588 33.77 32.02 -8.67
CA SER A 588 32.63 31.72 -9.55
C SER A 588 33.05 31.61 -11.02
N CYS A 589 33.78 30.54 -11.34
CA CYS A 589 33.86 30.03 -12.70
C CYS A 589 33.58 28.53 -12.62
N CYS A 590 32.55 28.08 -13.36
CA CYS A 590 31.97 26.72 -13.43
C CYS A 590 30.67 26.48 -12.62
N CYS A 591 29.61 27.28 -12.84
CA CYS A 591 28.20 26.84 -12.81
C CYS A 591 27.29 27.94 -13.41
N GLY A 592 27.17 27.98 -14.74
CA GLY A 592 26.35 28.95 -15.46
C GLY A 592 24.86 28.62 -15.42
N GLY A 593 24.07 29.48 -14.76
CA GLY A 593 22.61 29.55 -14.85
C GLY A 593 22.18 31.02 -14.85
N GLY A 594 22.44 31.73 -15.95
CA GLY A 594 22.19 33.17 -16.06
C GLY A 594 20.72 33.52 -16.28
N SER A 595 20.14 34.27 -15.34
CA SER A 595 18.95 35.10 -15.57
C SER A 595 19.37 36.39 -16.29
N ARG A 596 18.91 36.57 -17.54
CA ARG A 596 19.13 37.80 -18.33
C ARG A 596 18.34 38.98 -17.76
N HIS A 597 19.05 40.02 -17.33
CA HIS A 597 18.51 41.37 -17.24
C HIS A 597 18.36 41.97 -18.65
N LYS A 598 17.25 42.69 -18.86
CA LYS A 598 17.03 43.57 -20.01
C LYS A 598 18.10 44.67 -20.03
N SER A 599 18.83 44.79 -21.14
CA SER A 599 19.43 46.05 -21.57
C SER A 599 19.36 46.17 -23.09
N LYS A 600 19.11 47.40 -23.53
CA LYS A 600 18.84 47.89 -24.89
C LYS A 600 19.86 47.40 -25.92
N SER A 601 19.39 47.02 -27.12
CA SER A 601 20.25 46.77 -28.29
C SER A 601 20.24 47.98 -29.23
N SER A 602 21.43 48.48 -29.56
CA SER A 602 21.71 49.26 -30.78
C SER A 602 22.24 48.33 -31.88
N ASP A 603 21.89 48.67 -33.11
CA ASP A 603 22.18 48.01 -34.39
C ASP A 603 23.60 47.43 -34.60
N SER A 604 23.70 46.28 -35.28
CA SER A 604 24.11 46.23 -36.71
C SER A 604 24.53 44.83 -37.23
N LYS A 605 23.80 44.39 -38.29
CA LYS A 605 24.19 43.71 -39.55
C LYS A 605 25.43 42.76 -39.64
N LYS A 606 25.17 41.51 -40.06
CA LYS A 606 25.53 40.86 -41.38
C LYS A 606 25.40 39.32 -41.22
N LYS A 607 24.44 38.62 -41.88
CA LYS A 607 24.48 37.98 -43.23
C LYS A 607 25.76 37.14 -43.44
N SER A 608 25.77 35.90 -43.92
CA SER A 608 24.88 34.99 -44.70
C SER A 608 25.60 33.63 -44.75
N GLY A 609 25.06 32.45 -45.03
CA GLY A 609 23.82 32.01 -45.66
C GLY A 609 24.05 30.61 -46.26
N ILE A 610 23.09 30.17 -47.07
CA ILE A 610 23.11 29.10 -48.09
C ILE A 610 22.20 27.90 -47.80
N LYS A 611 21.18 27.87 -48.68
CA LYS A 611 20.28 26.81 -49.15
C LYS A 611 18.90 26.71 -48.46
N SER A 612 17.85 27.41 -48.93
CA SER A 612 17.12 27.21 -50.24
C SER A 612 16.31 25.91 -50.20
N LEU A 613 15.03 25.80 -50.52
CA LEU A 613 14.03 26.59 -51.26
C LEU A 613 12.70 25.90 -50.91
N LEU A 614 11.65 26.58 -50.45
CA LEU A 614 10.43 26.81 -51.27
C LEU A 614 9.42 27.66 -50.46
N SER A 615 9.50 28.98 -50.61
CA SER A 615 8.32 29.85 -50.48
C SER A 615 8.57 31.11 -51.32
N LYS A 616 8.24 31.05 -52.61
CA LYS A 616 8.12 32.22 -53.47
C LYS A 616 6.66 32.33 -53.91
N LEU A 617 6.25 33.59 -54.11
CA LEU A 617 4.98 34.10 -54.62
C LEU A 617 3.86 34.10 -53.56
N ARG A 618 3.22 35.23 -53.19
CA ARG A 618 2.88 36.45 -53.95
C ARG A 618 2.70 37.68 -53.01
N LYS A 619 3.12 38.86 -53.48
CA LYS A 619 2.71 40.23 -53.05
C LYS A 619 1.20 40.41 -53.36
N LYS A 620 0.40 41.35 -52.83
CA LYS A 620 0.56 42.83 -52.73
C LYS A 620 -0.72 43.48 -52.11
N LYS A 621 -0.52 44.54 -51.28
CA LYS A 621 -1.26 45.83 -51.08
C LYS A 621 -2.70 45.94 -50.48
N LYS A 622 -2.80 46.79 -49.42
CA LYS A 622 -3.74 47.92 -49.05
C LYS A 622 -5.28 47.67 -49.06
N SER A 623 -6.15 48.20 -48.19
CA SER A 623 -6.20 49.39 -47.29
C SER A 623 -7.42 49.32 -46.33
N ASP A 624 -7.30 50.00 -45.18
CA ASP A 624 -8.28 50.74 -44.35
C ASP A 624 -9.64 50.18 -43.86
N THR A 625 -9.86 50.45 -42.55
CA THR A 625 -11.11 50.69 -41.78
C THR A 625 -11.96 49.53 -41.23
N THR A 626 -11.98 49.47 -39.88
CA THR A 626 -13.10 49.19 -38.94
C THR A 626 -14.00 47.94 -39.06
N ALA A 627 -14.19 47.32 -37.88
CA ALA A 627 -15.14 46.29 -37.47
C ALA A 627 -14.73 44.80 -37.63
N MET A 628 -14.93 44.08 -36.50
CA MET A 628 -15.01 42.64 -36.21
C MET A 628 -14.63 41.60 -37.28
N SER A 629 -13.90 40.55 -36.88
CA SER A 629 -14.36 39.15 -36.94
C SER A 629 -13.21 38.12 -36.78
N TYR A 630 -13.39 37.26 -35.78
CA TYR A 630 -13.17 35.79 -35.74
C TYR A 630 -11.98 35.06 -36.40
N ASN A 631 -11.39 34.23 -35.52
CA ASN A 631 -11.15 32.78 -35.64
C ASN A 631 -9.81 32.19 -36.11
N ARG A 632 -9.22 31.42 -35.15
CA ARG A 632 -8.90 29.95 -35.17
C ARG A 632 -8.10 29.39 -36.35
N LYS A 633 -7.24 28.38 -36.25
CA LYS A 633 -6.97 27.23 -35.34
C LYS A 633 -5.67 26.58 -35.87
N ARG A 634 -4.95 25.63 -35.26
CA ARG A 634 -5.26 24.43 -34.44
C ARG A 634 -3.89 23.92 -33.90
N SER A 635 -3.74 23.16 -32.82
CA SER A 635 -4.57 22.06 -32.34
C SER A 635 -4.21 21.63 -30.91
N THR A 636 -5.22 21.59 -30.03
CA THR A 636 -5.39 20.59 -28.97
C THR A 636 -6.87 20.59 -28.64
N GLU A 637 -7.51 19.44 -28.80
CA GLU A 637 -8.96 19.28 -28.83
C GLU A 637 -9.54 19.15 -27.41
N ALA A 638 -10.26 20.20 -27.01
CA ALA A 638 -11.47 20.13 -26.20
C ALA A 638 -12.37 21.27 -26.72
N ILE A 639 -13.28 20.93 -27.64
CA ILE A 639 -14.31 21.84 -28.17
C ILE A 639 -15.63 21.34 -27.59
N PHE A 640 -16.31 22.18 -26.79
CA PHE A 640 -17.66 22.68 -27.07
C PHE A 640 -18.08 23.78 -26.05
N ASP A 641 -18.55 24.86 -26.68
CA ASP A 641 -19.32 26.08 -26.33
C ASP A 641 -19.19 26.78 -24.97
N LEU A 642 -18.38 27.85 -24.99
CA LEU A 642 -18.54 29.03 -24.12
C LEU A 642 -19.54 30.04 -24.73
N GLU A 643 -19.69 30.09 -26.05
CA GLU A 643 -20.51 31.08 -26.76
C GLU A 643 -22.02 30.87 -26.52
N ASP A 644 -22.51 29.62 -26.52
CA ASP A 644 -23.92 29.29 -26.24
C ASP A 644 -24.35 29.61 -24.79
N ILE A 645 -23.40 29.71 -23.85
CA ILE A 645 -23.66 30.05 -22.44
C ILE A 645 -23.67 31.56 -22.25
N GLU A 646 -22.92 32.29 -23.09
CA GLU A 646 -22.81 33.74 -23.07
C GLU A 646 -24.04 34.40 -23.71
N GLU A 647 -24.60 33.81 -24.79
CA GLU A 647 -25.86 34.22 -25.44
C GLU A 647 -27.07 34.16 -24.49
N GLY A 648 -27.10 33.22 -23.53
CA GLY A 648 -28.20 33.07 -22.57
C GLY A 648 -28.14 34.02 -21.36
N LEU A 649 -27.15 34.90 -21.27
CA LEU A 649 -26.88 35.78 -20.12
C LEU A 649 -26.84 37.28 -20.50
N GLU A 650 -27.36 37.63 -21.68
CA GLU A 650 -27.54 39.02 -22.11
C GLU A 650 -28.57 39.73 -21.21
N GLY A 651 -28.10 40.58 -20.31
CA GLY A 651 -28.95 41.37 -19.39
C GLY A 651 -28.53 41.40 -17.92
N TYR A 652 -27.53 40.60 -17.50
CA TYR A 652 -27.03 40.56 -16.11
C TYR A 652 -25.76 41.40 -15.88
N ASP A 653 -25.61 41.96 -14.69
CA ASP A 653 -24.42 42.70 -14.23
C ASP A 653 -23.16 41.80 -14.18
N GLU A 654 -21.95 42.37 -14.35
CA GLU A 654 -20.69 41.60 -14.40
C GLU A 654 -20.40 40.76 -13.15
N LEU A 655 -20.81 41.24 -11.97
CA LEU A 655 -20.66 40.50 -10.71
C LEU A 655 -21.63 39.31 -10.64
N ASP A 656 -22.87 39.49 -11.10
CA ASP A 656 -23.86 38.42 -11.18
C ASP A 656 -23.46 37.39 -12.22
N LYS A 657 -22.93 37.82 -13.37
CA LYS A 657 -22.31 36.93 -14.37
C LYS A 657 -21.17 36.11 -13.78
N SER A 658 -20.30 36.71 -12.94
CA SER A 658 -19.19 35.99 -12.31
C SER A 658 -19.65 34.97 -11.25
N SER A 659 -20.68 35.31 -10.47
CA SER A 659 -21.29 34.44 -9.47
C SER A 659 -22.06 33.28 -10.11
N LEU A 660 -22.85 33.58 -11.15
CA LEU A 660 -23.59 32.60 -11.95
C LEU A 660 -22.64 31.70 -12.74
N MET A 661 -21.55 32.23 -13.29
CA MET A 661 -20.51 31.40 -13.93
C MET A 661 -19.79 30.51 -12.91
N SER A 662 -19.52 31.01 -11.69
CA SER A 662 -18.98 30.21 -10.58
C SER A 662 -19.92 29.06 -10.22
N GLN A 663 -21.22 29.32 -10.05
CA GLN A 663 -22.22 28.29 -9.74
C GLN A 663 -22.38 27.28 -10.88
N LYS A 664 -22.51 27.71 -12.13
CA LYS A 664 -22.54 26.83 -13.31
C LYS A 664 -21.29 25.95 -13.43
N ASN A 665 -20.12 26.48 -13.05
CA ASN A 665 -18.88 25.69 -13.00
C ASN A 665 -18.93 24.61 -11.90
N PHE A 666 -19.48 24.93 -10.72
CA PHE A 666 -19.70 23.93 -9.67
C PHE A 666 -20.72 22.87 -10.08
N GLU A 667 -21.80 23.24 -10.75
CA GLU A 667 -22.80 22.30 -11.28
C GLU A 667 -22.21 21.38 -12.34
N LYS A 668 -21.44 21.92 -13.30
CA LYS A 668 -20.72 21.12 -14.30
C LYS A 668 -19.71 20.18 -13.66
N ARG A 669 -19.09 20.60 -12.56
CA ARG A 669 -18.05 19.84 -11.88
C ARG A 669 -18.61 18.74 -10.96
N PHE A 670 -19.55 19.09 -10.09
CA PHE A 670 -20.06 18.24 -9.01
C PHE A 670 -21.46 17.66 -9.27
N GLY A 671 -22.20 18.21 -10.22
CA GLY A 671 -23.57 17.82 -10.56
C GLY A 671 -24.63 18.83 -10.10
N MET A 672 -25.89 18.57 -10.45
CA MET A 672 -27.00 19.52 -10.29
C MET A 672 -27.53 19.67 -8.86
N SER A 673 -27.07 18.86 -7.90
CA SER A 673 -27.58 18.90 -6.53
C SER A 673 -27.01 20.12 -5.77
N PRO A 674 -27.83 21.12 -5.40
CA PRO A 674 -27.36 22.28 -4.65
C PRO A 674 -26.97 21.90 -3.22
N VAL A 675 -27.63 20.90 -2.63
CA VAL A 675 -27.34 20.38 -1.29
C VAL A 675 -25.95 19.73 -1.27
N PHE A 676 -25.65 18.92 -2.29
CA PHE A 676 -24.32 18.32 -2.41
C PHE A 676 -23.23 19.38 -2.61
N ILE A 677 -23.45 20.35 -3.51
CA ILE A 677 -22.49 21.45 -3.73
C ILE A 677 -22.25 22.21 -2.42
N ALA A 678 -23.30 22.62 -1.70
CA ALA A 678 -23.18 23.33 -0.43
C ALA A 678 -22.40 22.51 0.61
N SER A 679 -22.66 21.20 0.68
CA SER A 679 -21.93 20.28 1.56
C SER A 679 -20.44 20.20 1.23
N THR A 680 -20.07 20.21 -0.06
CA THR A 680 -18.66 20.18 -0.48
C THR A 680 -17.87 21.43 -0.12
N LEU A 681 -18.54 22.57 0.08
CA LEU A 681 -17.90 23.85 0.44
C LEU A 681 -17.57 23.95 1.94
N MET A 682 -18.08 23.02 2.77
CA MET A 682 -17.82 22.99 4.21
C MET A 682 -16.52 22.23 4.51
N GLU A 683 -15.40 22.95 4.70
CA GLU A 683 -14.08 22.33 4.93
C GLU A 683 -14.03 21.41 6.17
N ASN A 684 -14.74 21.77 7.25
CA ASN A 684 -14.77 20.99 8.49
C ASN A 684 -15.80 19.84 8.47
N GLY A 685 -16.53 19.68 7.37
CA GLY A 685 -17.61 18.71 7.24
C GLY A 685 -18.84 19.04 8.10
N GLY A 686 -19.71 18.03 8.25
CA GLY A 686 -20.99 18.13 8.96
C GLY A 686 -22.14 18.68 8.12
N LEU A 687 -23.33 18.65 8.70
CA LEU A 687 -24.57 19.15 8.10
C LEU A 687 -24.99 20.48 8.75
N PRO A 688 -25.63 21.40 8.01
CA PRO A 688 -26.23 22.61 8.59
C PRO A 688 -27.34 22.28 9.61
N GLU A 689 -27.42 23.03 10.72
CA GLU A 689 -28.29 22.75 11.89
C GLU A 689 -29.80 22.67 11.61
N ALA A 690 -30.28 23.05 10.42
CA ALA A 690 -31.70 23.14 10.06
C ALA A 690 -32.11 22.23 8.88
N THR A 691 -31.55 21.02 8.75
CA THR A 691 -31.92 20.09 7.67
C THR A 691 -32.92 19.01 8.11
N ASN A 692 -34.04 18.89 7.40
CA ASN A 692 -35.06 17.86 7.64
C ASN A 692 -34.55 16.50 7.12
N THR A 693 -34.48 15.47 7.98
CA THR A 693 -33.90 14.17 7.61
C THR A 693 -34.59 13.50 6.42
N SER A 694 -35.92 13.63 6.31
CA SER A 694 -36.68 13.07 5.19
C SER A 694 -36.28 13.72 3.85
N SER A 695 -36.05 15.04 3.85
CA SER A 695 -35.59 15.76 2.66
C SER A 695 -34.17 15.35 2.26
N LEU A 696 -33.29 15.10 3.23
CA LEU A 696 -31.92 14.62 2.98
C LEU A 696 -31.92 13.22 2.35
N ILE A 697 -32.81 12.32 2.77
CA ILE A 697 -32.92 10.99 2.17
C ILE A 697 -33.38 11.09 0.70
N LYS A 698 -34.37 11.95 0.42
CA LYS A 698 -34.83 12.19 -0.96
C LYS A 698 -33.71 12.73 -1.85
N GLU A 699 -32.93 13.67 -1.33
CA GLU A 699 -31.77 14.22 -2.03
C GLU A 699 -30.65 13.19 -2.20
N ALA A 700 -30.43 12.36 -1.18
CA ALA A 700 -29.47 11.27 -1.20
C ALA A 700 -29.81 10.25 -2.31
N ILE A 701 -31.10 9.96 -2.54
CA ILE A 701 -31.57 9.11 -3.66
C ILE A 701 -31.29 9.80 -5.00
N HIS A 702 -31.50 11.12 -5.11
CA HIS A 702 -31.24 11.86 -6.35
C HIS A 702 -29.75 11.79 -6.77
N VAL A 703 -28.81 11.97 -5.82
CA VAL A 703 -27.37 11.98 -6.12
C VAL A 703 -26.78 10.60 -6.47
N ILE A 704 -27.51 9.51 -6.24
CA ILE A 704 -27.10 8.14 -6.64
C ILE A 704 -27.80 7.64 -7.92
N SER A 705 -28.54 8.53 -8.60
CA SER A 705 -29.19 8.21 -9.88
C SER A 705 -28.18 7.90 -10.99
N CYS A 706 -28.59 7.09 -11.95
CA CYS A 706 -27.69 6.61 -13.02
C CYS A 706 -27.25 7.75 -13.96
N GLY A 707 -28.09 8.76 -14.17
CA GLY A 707 -27.81 9.92 -15.03
C GLY A 707 -27.01 11.03 -14.36
N TYR A 708 -26.73 10.95 -13.05
CA TYR A 708 -26.06 12.03 -12.32
C TYR A 708 -24.66 12.33 -12.86
N GLU A 709 -23.98 11.33 -13.42
CA GLU A 709 -22.56 11.42 -13.80
C GLU A 709 -22.32 11.86 -15.25
N GLU A 710 -23.33 11.81 -16.13
CA GLU A 710 -23.14 11.97 -17.58
C GLU A 710 -22.49 13.29 -17.99
N LYS A 711 -23.05 14.40 -17.51
CA LYS A 711 -22.63 15.77 -17.84
C LYS A 711 -21.65 16.36 -16.83
N THR A 712 -21.11 15.53 -15.94
CA THR A 712 -20.22 15.98 -14.87
C THR A 712 -18.77 15.52 -15.07
N GLU A 713 -17.90 16.00 -14.18
CA GLU A 713 -16.49 15.60 -14.12
C GLU A 713 -16.24 14.36 -13.24
N TRP A 714 -17.28 13.75 -12.67
CA TRP A 714 -17.19 12.50 -11.90
C TRP A 714 -16.60 11.37 -12.72
N GLY A 715 -15.64 10.66 -12.12
CA GLY A 715 -14.90 9.57 -12.74
C GLY A 715 -13.88 9.98 -13.81
N LYS A 716 -14.01 11.17 -14.40
CA LYS A 716 -13.06 11.72 -15.40
C LYS A 716 -11.92 12.46 -14.71
N GLU A 717 -12.26 13.37 -13.81
CA GLU A 717 -11.34 14.23 -13.07
C GLU A 717 -11.53 14.07 -11.54
N ILE A 718 -12.72 13.67 -11.10
CA ILE A 718 -13.15 13.68 -9.69
C ILE A 718 -13.50 12.29 -9.20
N GLY A 719 -13.23 12.02 -7.92
CA GLY A 719 -13.48 10.73 -7.28
C GLY A 719 -12.52 9.64 -7.76
N TRP A 720 -13.01 8.40 -7.75
CA TRP A 720 -12.34 7.26 -8.35
C TRP A 720 -12.38 7.35 -9.87
N ILE A 721 -11.20 7.23 -10.50
CA ILE A 721 -11.03 7.48 -11.92
C ILE A 721 -11.48 6.27 -12.76
N TYR A 722 -12.32 6.51 -13.77
CA TYR A 722 -12.85 5.49 -14.67
C TYR A 722 -11.87 5.14 -15.79
N GLY A 723 -12.08 3.98 -16.42
CA GLY A 723 -11.40 3.60 -17.66
C GLY A 723 -10.28 2.56 -17.52
N SER A 724 -10.01 2.07 -16.31
CA SER A 724 -9.11 0.93 -16.08
C SER A 724 -9.74 -0.06 -15.09
N VAL A 725 -9.38 -1.35 -15.22
CA VAL A 725 -9.68 -2.39 -14.23
C VAL A 725 -8.94 -2.18 -12.90
N THR A 726 -7.87 -1.38 -12.89
CA THR A 726 -7.10 -0.99 -11.70
C THR A 726 -7.27 0.49 -11.42
N GLU A 727 -8.50 0.91 -11.08
CA GLU A 727 -8.82 2.31 -10.77
C GLU A 727 -8.11 2.83 -9.53
N ASP A 728 -7.67 1.93 -8.64
CA ASP A 728 -7.01 2.22 -7.38
C ASP A 728 -5.67 2.96 -7.60
N ILE A 729 -4.73 2.35 -8.31
CA ILE A 729 -3.43 2.94 -8.60
C ILE A 729 -3.59 4.23 -9.40
N LEU A 730 -4.53 4.24 -10.36
CA LEU A 730 -4.81 5.40 -11.21
C LEU A 730 -5.32 6.60 -10.39
N THR A 731 -6.24 6.36 -9.45
CA THR A 731 -6.79 7.40 -8.57
C THR A 731 -5.68 7.99 -7.69
N GLY A 732 -4.87 7.14 -7.06
CA GLY A 732 -3.72 7.59 -6.27
C GLY A 732 -2.71 8.40 -7.09
N PHE A 733 -2.38 7.94 -8.29
CA PHE A 733 -1.48 8.63 -9.22
C PHE A 733 -1.97 10.03 -9.59
N LYS A 734 -3.26 10.18 -9.94
CA LYS A 734 -3.86 11.48 -10.28
C LYS A 734 -3.80 12.45 -9.09
N MET A 735 -4.06 11.99 -7.87
CA MET A 735 -3.95 12.81 -6.66
C MET A 735 -2.50 13.25 -6.40
N HIS A 736 -1.52 12.34 -6.54
CA HIS A 736 -0.10 12.68 -6.39
C HIS A 736 0.39 13.66 -7.46
N CYS A 737 -0.13 13.57 -8.70
CA CYS A 737 0.16 14.54 -9.77
C CYS A 737 -0.29 15.98 -9.42
N ARG A 738 -1.39 16.12 -8.67
CA ARG A 738 -1.88 17.41 -8.14
C ARG A 738 -1.01 17.97 -6.99
N GLY A 739 -0.09 17.17 -6.47
CA GLY A 739 0.85 17.55 -5.41
C GLY A 739 0.45 17.11 -4.00
N TRP A 740 -0.61 16.32 -3.87
CA TRP A 740 -0.95 15.68 -2.61
C TRP A 740 0.13 14.66 -2.19
N LYS A 741 0.21 14.39 -0.89
CA LYS A 741 1.10 13.39 -0.29
C LYS A 741 0.28 12.31 0.39
N SER A 742 0.75 11.08 0.37
CA SER A 742 0.16 10.01 1.17
C SER A 742 1.12 9.57 2.28
N VAL A 743 0.61 8.78 3.23
CA VAL A 743 1.38 8.24 4.35
C VAL A 743 1.19 6.74 4.43
N TYR A 744 2.26 6.01 4.72
CA TYR A 744 2.21 4.59 5.02
C TYR A 744 2.26 4.35 6.54
N CYS A 745 1.23 3.71 7.11
CA CYS A 745 1.15 3.41 8.54
C CYS A 745 1.24 1.90 8.78
N MET A 746 2.19 1.48 9.61
CA MET A 746 2.40 0.07 9.98
C MET A 746 2.34 -0.12 11.50
N PRO A 747 1.13 -0.31 12.07
CA PRO A 747 1.01 -0.64 13.48
C PRO A 747 1.61 -1.99 13.85
N LYS A 748 1.91 -2.16 15.14
CA LYS A 748 2.42 -3.42 15.70
C LYS A 748 1.47 -4.59 15.46
N ARG A 749 0.16 -4.38 15.71
CA ARG A 749 -0.90 -5.29 15.31
C ARG A 749 -1.38 -4.86 13.92
N PRO A 750 -1.45 -5.76 12.93
CA PRO A 750 -2.01 -5.42 11.62
C PRO A 750 -3.36 -4.72 11.74
N ALA A 751 -3.52 -3.56 11.13
CA ALA A 751 -4.75 -2.77 11.21
C ALA A 751 -5.93 -3.52 10.58
N PHE A 752 -5.71 -4.01 9.37
CA PHE A 752 -6.70 -4.71 8.57
C PHE A 752 -6.17 -6.09 8.21
N LYS A 753 -7.07 -7.07 8.25
CA LYS A 753 -6.82 -8.43 7.78
C LYS A 753 -7.94 -8.85 6.85
N GLY A 754 -7.63 -9.65 5.84
CA GLY A 754 -8.62 -10.21 4.94
C GLY A 754 -8.35 -11.64 4.53
N SER A 755 -9.18 -12.16 3.64
CA SER A 755 -9.05 -13.54 3.15
C SER A 755 -8.24 -13.58 1.85
N ALA A 756 -7.16 -14.37 1.83
CA ALA A 756 -6.36 -14.58 0.62
C ALA A 756 -7.00 -15.63 -0.32
N PRO A 757 -6.78 -15.54 -1.64
CA PRO A 757 -7.09 -16.64 -2.56
C PRO A 757 -6.37 -17.93 -2.14
N ILE A 758 -7.12 -19.02 -2.01
CA ILE A 758 -6.62 -20.28 -1.43
C ILE A 758 -5.89 -21.12 -2.49
N ASN A 759 -6.35 -21.10 -3.75
CA ASN A 759 -5.77 -21.88 -4.85
C ASN A 759 -4.96 -21.02 -5.84
N LEU A 760 -4.10 -21.68 -6.62
CA LEU A 760 -3.22 -21.03 -7.59
C LEU A 760 -3.99 -20.37 -8.75
N SER A 761 -5.09 -20.99 -9.21
CA SER A 761 -5.87 -20.48 -10.34
C SER A 761 -6.47 -19.11 -10.04
N ASP A 762 -7.12 -18.97 -8.89
CA ASP A 762 -7.74 -17.72 -8.46
C ASP A 762 -6.66 -16.65 -8.21
N ARG A 763 -5.52 -17.05 -7.66
CA ARG A 763 -4.36 -16.16 -7.50
C ARG A 763 -3.82 -15.67 -8.86
N LEU A 764 -3.69 -16.54 -9.86
CA LEU A 764 -3.23 -16.16 -11.21
C LEU A 764 -4.25 -15.27 -11.92
N HIS A 765 -5.56 -15.54 -11.78
CA HIS A 765 -6.60 -14.65 -12.31
C HIS A 765 -6.59 -13.28 -11.61
N GLN A 766 -6.29 -13.21 -10.32
CA GLN A 766 -6.11 -11.94 -9.62
C GLN A 766 -4.92 -11.15 -10.20
N VAL A 767 -3.77 -11.80 -10.38
CA VAL A 767 -2.57 -11.16 -10.96
C VAL A 767 -2.79 -10.77 -12.42
N LEU A 768 -3.51 -11.58 -13.20
CA LEU A 768 -3.92 -11.27 -14.57
C LEU A 768 -4.70 -9.95 -14.62
N ARG A 769 -5.66 -9.75 -13.71
CA ARG A 769 -6.45 -8.52 -13.63
C ARG A 769 -5.59 -7.29 -13.31
N TRP A 770 -4.65 -7.42 -12.38
CA TRP A 770 -3.72 -6.34 -12.04
C TRP A 770 -2.81 -5.97 -13.21
N ALA A 771 -2.30 -6.97 -13.92
CA ALA A 771 -1.46 -6.77 -15.09
C ALA A 771 -2.25 -6.14 -16.25
N LEU A 772 -3.48 -6.59 -16.49
CA LEU A 772 -4.35 -6.04 -17.53
C LEU A 772 -4.68 -4.57 -17.25
N GLY A 773 -5.07 -4.23 -16.02
CA GLY A 773 -5.32 -2.84 -15.65
C GLY A 773 -4.09 -1.94 -15.79
N SER A 774 -2.90 -2.46 -15.47
CA SER A 774 -1.63 -1.73 -15.67
C SER A 774 -1.35 -1.47 -17.16
N VAL A 775 -1.59 -2.45 -18.03
CA VAL A 775 -1.46 -2.29 -19.50
C VAL A 775 -2.47 -1.28 -20.04
N GLU A 776 -3.72 -1.30 -19.55
CA GLU A 776 -4.74 -0.30 -19.91
C GLU A 776 -4.28 1.11 -19.51
N ILE A 777 -3.75 1.29 -18.30
CA ILE A 777 -3.22 2.60 -17.84
C ILE A 777 -2.07 3.05 -18.74
N PHE A 778 -1.16 2.14 -19.12
CA PHE A 778 -0.02 2.45 -19.99
C PHE A 778 -0.44 3.03 -21.34
N PHE A 779 -1.49 2.48 -21.96
CA PHE A 779 -2.02 2.95 -23.24
C PHE A 779 -3.09 4.04 -23.11
N SER A 780 -3.52 4.36 -21.89
CA SER A 780 -4.49 5.43 -21.64
C SER A 780 -3.85 6.83 -21.72
N ARG A 781 -4.72 7.86 -21.68
CA ARG A 781 -4.30 9.27 -21.49
C ARG A 781 -3.44 9.48 -20.25
N HIS A 782 -3.60 8.64 -19.22
CA HIS A 782 -2.99 8.79 -17.91
C HIS A 782 -1.66 8.06 -17.73
N CYS A 783 -0.95 7.72 -18.81
CA CYS A 783 0.35 7.07 -18.70
C CYS A 783 1.40 7.95 -17.99
N PRO A 784 2.09 7.43 -16.94
CA PRO A 784 3.08 8.18 -16.18
C PRO A 784 4.27 8.72 -16.99
N LEU A 785 4.53 8.18 -18.18
CA LEU A 785 5.62 8.60 -19.05
C LEU A 785 5.44 10.02 -19.60
N TRP A 786 4.21 10.37 -20.02
CA TRP A 786 3.91 11.68 -20.64
C TRP A 786 2.89 12.51 -19.85
N TYR A 787 2.04 11.88 -19.04
CA TYR A 787 1.00 12.59 -18.29
C TYR A 787 1.58 13.49 -17.18
N ALA A 788 1.04 14.71 -17.08
CA ALA A 788 1.34 15.68 -16.02
C ALA A 788 2.84 15.97 -15.79
N TRP A 789 3.64 16.09 -16.86
CA TRP A 789 5.05 16.51 -16.75
C TRP A 789 5.24 17.94 -16.20
N GLY A 790 4.21 18.80 -16.29
CA GLY A 790 4.14 20.09 -15.59
C GLY A 790 3.54 20.05 -14.18
N GLY A 791 3.24 18.85 -13.65
CA GLY A 791 2.60 18.66 -12.34
C GLY A 791 3.57 18.74 -11.16
N LYS A 792 3.06 18.45 -9.96
CA LYS A 792 3.81 18.52 -8.69
C LYS A 792 4.36 17.14 -8.24
N LEU A 793 4.42 16.16 -9.14
CA LEU A 793 4.91 14.80 -8.86
C LEU A 793 6.45 14.76 -8.83
N LYS A 794 7.04 14.18 -7.77
CA LYS A 794 8.50 14.02 -7.69
C LYS A 794 9.04 13.06 -8.75
N ILE A 795 10.26 13.29 -9.23
CA ILE A 795 10.88 12.45 -10.28
C ILE A 795 11.01 10.99 -9.83
N LEU A 796 11.50 10.75 -8.62
CA LEU A 796 11.67 9.39 -8.09
C LEU A 796 10.34 8.67 -7.86
N GLU A 797 9.28 9.42 -7.50
CA GLU A 797 7.91 8.92 -7.40
C GLU A 797 7.35 8.56 -8.79
N ARG A 798 7.63 9.40 -9.80
CA ARG A 798 7.26 9.11 -11.19
C ARG A 798 7.93 7.84 -11.69
N LEU A 799 9.21 7.62 -11.37
CA LEU A 799 9.90 6.36 -11.71
C LEU A 799 9.23 5.15 -11.05
N ALA A 800 8.77 5.28 -9.81
CA ALA A 800 8.02 4.21 -9.14
C ALA A 800 6.68 3.91 -9.82
N TYR A 801 5.94 4.94 -10.23
CA TYR A 801 4.71 4.76 -11.01
C TYR A 801 4.99 4.15 -12.38
N ILE A 802 6.05 4.58 -13.07
CA ILE A 802 6.46 3.95 -14.34
C ILE A 802 6.73 2.47 -14.11
N ASN A 803 7.53 2.10 -13.10
CA ASN A 803 7.80 0.70 -12.75
C ASN A 803 6.51 -0.10 -12.52
N THR A 804 5.59 0.46 -11.73
CA THR A 804 4.30 -0.17 -11.38
C THR A 804 3.36 -0.31 -12.57
N ILE A 805 3.51 0.48 -13.63
CA ILE A 805 2.68 0.39 -14.84
C ILE A 805 3.32 -0.51 -15.90
N VAL A 806 4.66 -0.48 -16.04
CA VAL A 806 5.36 -1.22 -17.11
C VAL A 806 5.80 -2.64 -16.71
N TYR A 807 5.66 -3.04 -15.44
CA TYR A 807 6.10 -4.37 -15.00
C TYR A 807 5.55 -5.54 -15.83
N PRO A 808 4.29 -5.55 -16.35
CA PRO A 808 3.78 -6.68 -17.11
C PRO A 808 4.55 -6.90 -18.41
N PHE A 809 5.09 -5.84 -19.03
CA PHE A 809 5.87 -5.94 -20.27
C PHE A 809 7.19 -6.68 -20.07
N THR A 810 7.69 -6.81 -18.83
CA THR A 810 8.86 -7.64 -18.50
C THR A 810 8.60 -9.14 -18.75
N SER A 811 7.34 -9.57 -18.90
CA SER A 811 6.97 -10.94 -19.25
C SER A 811 7.53 -11.41 -20.60
N ILE A 812 7.56 -10.53 -21.61
CA ILE A 812 8.03 -10.86 -22.97
C ILE A 812 9.53 -11.22 -22.95
N PRO A 813 10.44 -10.36 -22.47
CA PRO A 813 11.85 -10.72 -22.36
C PRO A 813 12.09 -11.86 -21.37
N LEU A 814 11.27 -12.00 -20.31
CA LEU A 814 11.36 -13.13 -19.39
C LEU A 814 11.06 -14.47 -20.05
N LEU A 815 9.98 -14.56 -20.83
CA LEU A 815 9.65 -15.78 -21.58
C LEU A 815 10.78 -16.15 -22.55
N ALA A 816 11.28 -15.16 -23.31
CA ALA A 816 12.39 -15.37 -24.23
C ALA A 816 13.64 -15.86 -23.47
N TYR A 817 14.02 -15.17 -22.39
CA TYR A 817 15.19 -15.50 -21.58
C TYR A 817 15.12 -16.89 -20.95
N CYS A 818 13.96 -17.32 -20.44
CA CYS A 818 13.76 -18.65 -19.89
C CYS A 818 13.75 -19.77 -20.96
N THR A 819 13.58 -19.43 -22.24
CA THR A 819 13.62 -20.39 -23.36
C THR A 819 15.04 -20.58 -23.90
N ILE A 820 15.91 -19.57 -23.75
CA ILE A 820 17.29 -19.59 -24.26
C ILE A 820 18.11 -20.81 -23.78
N PRO A 821 18.11 -21.19 -22.49
CA PRO A 821 18.94 -22.31 -22.00
C PRO A 821 18.60 -23.63 -22.68
N ALA A 822 17.31 -23.91 -22.86
CA ALA A 822 16.85 -25.11 -23.54
C ALA A 822 17.26 -25.13 -25.02
N VAL A 823 17.14 -24.01 -25.73
CA VAL A 823 17.60 -23.90 -27.13
C VAL A 823 19.12 -24.08 -27.21
N CYS A 824 19.89 -23.52 -26.26
CA CYS A 824 21.35 -23.70 -26.21
C CYS A 824 21.77 -25.15 -25.93
N LEU A 825 20.97 -25.88 -25.13
CA LEU A 825 21.20 -27.29 -24.86
C LEU A 825 20.87 -28.17 -26.07
N LEU A 826 19.76 -27.89 -26.78
CA LEU A 826 19.32 -28.67 -27.94
C LEU A 826 20.14 -28.42 -29.21
N THR A 827 20.59 -27.18 -29.44
CA THR A 827 21.29 -26.80 -30.68
C THR A 827 22.81 -26.92 -30.59
N GLY A 828 23.36 -27.22 -29.41
CA GLY A 828 24.80 -27.21 -29.15
C GLY A 828 25.43 -25.81 -29.14
N LYS A 829 24.73 -24.76 -29.56
CA LYS A 829 25.20 -23.36 -29.56
C LYS A 829 25.20 -22.74 -28.17
N PHE A 830 25.97 -21.67 -27.97
CA PHE A 830 26.04 -20.98 -26.68
C PHE A 830 26.00 -19.45 -26.84
N ILE A 831 25.34 -18.78 -25.89
CA ILE A 831 25.09 -17.33 -25.90
C ILE A 831 26.30 -16.48 -25.49
N ILE A 832 27.25 -17.08 -24.78
CA ILE A 832 28.45 -16.41 -24.25
C ILE A 832 29.66 -17.00 -24.98
N PRO A 833 30.52 -16.18 -25.60
CA PRO A 833 31.77 -16.68 -26.18
C PRO A 833 32.72 -17.18 -25.08
N THR A 834 33.82 -17.84 -25.44
CA THR A 834 34.82 -18.28 -24.45
C THR A 834 35.27 -17.12 -23.56
N ILE A 835 35.12 -17.31 -22.25
CA ILE A 835 35.27 -16.23 -21.27
C ILE A 835 36.76 -16.06 -20.95
N ASN A 836 37.33 -14.89 -21.26
CA ASN A 836 38.68 -14.53 -20.81
C ASN A 836 38.71 -14.30 -19.29
N ASN A 837 39.87 -14.47 -18.64
CA ASN A 837 40.03 -14.27 -17.19
C ASN A 837 39.44 -12.93 -16.68
N PHE A 838 39.62 -11.85 -17.44
CA PHE A 838 39.07 -10.54 -17.10
C PHE A 838 37.53 -10.46 -17.20
N ALA A 839 36.94 -11.20 -18.14
CA ALA A 839 35.49 -11.26 -18.29
C ALA A 839 34.85 -12.04 -17.14
N SER A 840 35.46 -13.14 -16.70
CA SER A 840 35.00 -13.95 -15.56
C SER A 840 34.87 -13.11 -14.27
N ILE A 841 35.77 -12.14 -14.06
CA ILE A 841 35.72 -11.24 -12.90
C ILE A 841 34.43 -10.42 -12.89
N TRP A 842 33.98 -9.89 -14.04
CA TRP A 842 32.75 -9.08 -14.10
C TRP A 842 31.49 -9.92 -13.86
N PHE A 843 31.45 -11.15 -14.35
CA PHE A 843 30.36 -12.09 -14.04
C PHE A 843 30.32 -12.41 -12.53
N LEU A 844 31.47 -12.75 -11.95
CA LEU A 844 31.57 -13.04 -10.52
C LEU A 844 31.18 -11.82 -9.67
N ALA A 845 31.68 -10.64 -10.02
CA ALA A 845 31.35 -9.39 -9.35
C ALA A 845 29.84 -9.09 -9.41
N LEU A 846 29.20 -9.36 -10.57
CA LEU A 846 27.76 -9.20 -10.71
C LEU A 846 27.01 -10.14 -9.76
N PHE A 847 27.31 -11.43 -9.75
CA PHE A 847 26.65 -12.40 -8.85
C PHE A 847 26.82 -12.04 -7.37
N LEU A 848 28.05 -11.72 -6.95
CA LEU A 848 28.33 -11.32 -5.57
C LEU A 848 27.60 -10.03 -5.20
N SER A 849 27.54 -9.05 -6.11
CA SER A 849 26.83 -7.80 -5.87
C SER A 849 25.31 -8.00 -5.73
N ILE A 850 24.70 -8.92 -6.48
CA ILE A 850 23.28 -9.27 -6.37
C ILE A 850 22.98 -9.85 -4.99
N ILE A 851 23.76 -10.84 -4.57
CA ILE A 851 23.61 -11.51 -3.27
C ILE A 851 23.83 -10.52 -2.12
N ALA A 852 24.88 -9.70 -2.21
CA ALA A 852 25.16 -8.67 -1.20
C ALA A 852 24.03 -7.63 -1.10
N THR A 853 23.47 -7.22 -2.25
CA THR A 853 22.32 -6.30 -2.28
C THR A 853 21.12 -6.91 -1.57
N ALA A 854 20.76 -8.16 -1.90
CA ALA A 854 19.61 -8.85 -1.31
C ALA A 854 19.77 -9.05 0.20
N ILE A 855 20.95 -9.46 0.69
CA ILE A 855 21.19 -9.66 2.13
C ILE A 855 21.05 -8.33 2.89
N LEU A 856 21.61 -7.24 2.35
CA LEU A 856 21.50 -5.92 2.98
C LEU A 856 20.06 -5.40 2.96
N GLU A 857 19.32 -5.66 1.88
CA GLU A 857 17.89 -5.32 1.76
C GLU A 857 17.04 -6.03 2.82
N LEU A 858 17.27 -7.33 3.00
CA LEU A 858 16.60 -8.13 4.04
C LEU A 858 16.95 -7.65 5.46
N ARG A 859 18.20 -7.22 5.68
CA ARG A 859 18.67 -6.77 7.00
C ARG A 859 17.95 -5.52 7.51
N TRP A 860 17.63 -4.56 6.64
CA TRP A 860 16.91 -3.35 7.05
C TRP A 860 15.40 -3.51 7.03
N SER A 861 14.87 -4.37 6.14
CA SER A 861 13.43 -4.60 6.02
C SER A 861 12.88 -5.53 7.11
N GLY A 862 13.66 -6.52 7.56
CA GLY A 862 13.22 -7.56 8.49
C GLY A 862 12.44 -8.70 7.82
N VAL A 863 12.46 -8.76 6.49
CA VAL A 863 11.83 -9.82 5.69
C VAL A 863 12.68 -11.10 5.74
N SER A 864 12.04 -12.27 5.72
CA SER A 864 12.78 -13.55 5.70
C SER A 864 13.31 -13.87 4.30
N ILE A 865 14.45 -14.56 4.22
CA ILE A 865 15.02 -15.00 2.94
C ILE A 865 14.09 -15.93 2.16
N ASN A 866 13.32 -16.76 2.88
CA ASN A 866 12.35 -17.67 2.28
C ASN A 866 11.23 -16.90 1.58
N ASP A 867 10.75 -15.81 2.18
CA ASP A 867 9.69 -15.00 1.59
C ASP A 867 10.18 -14.23 0.36
N LEU A 868 11.43 -13.73 0.39
CA LEU A 868 12.04 -13.12 -0.80
C LEU A 868 12.13 -14.12 -1.94
N TRP A 869 12.69 -15.30 -1.68
CA TRP A 869 12.83 -16.35 -2.70
C TRP A 869 11.47 -16.78 -3.27
N ARG A 870 10.45 -16.97 -2.42
CA ARG A 870 9.09 -17.30 -2.86
C ARG A 870 8.47 -16.20 -3.71
N ASN A 871 8.69 -14.95 -3.35
CA ASN A 871 8.24 -13.80 -4.12
C ASN A 871 8.89 -13.79 -5.52
N GLU A 872 10.19 -14.04 -5.61
CA GLU A 872 10.90 -14.16 -6.90
C GLU A 872 10.38 -15.33 -7.75
N GLN A 873 10.17 -16.51 -7.14
CA GLN A 873 9.57 -17.66 -7.84
C GLN A 873 8.18 -17.32 -8.38
N PHE A 874 7.35 -16.68 -7.57
CA PHE A 874 6.00 -16.28 -7.97
C PHE A 874 6.03 -15.17 -9.04
N TRP A 875 6.99 -14.25 -8.98
CA TRP A 875 7.22 -13.24 -10.03
C TRP A 875 7.57 -13.90 -11.37
N VAL A 876 8.42 -14.93 -11.38
CA VAL A 876 8.73 -15.69 -12.61
C VAL A 876 7.48 -16.43 -13.12
N ILE A 877 6.74 -17.11 -12.25
CA ILE A 877 5.52 -17.84 -12.62
C ILE A 877 4.48 -16.88 -13.20
N GLY A 878 4.19 -15.77 -12.52
CA GLY A 878 3.26 -14.74 -12.98
C GLY A 878 3.71 -14.07 -14.28
N GLY A 879 5.02 -13.84 -14.43
CA GLY A 879 5.64 -13.30 -15.63
C GLY A 879 5.45 -14.18 -16.86
N VAL A 880 5.72 -15.48 -16.75
CA VAL A 880 5.56 -16.45 -17.85
C VAL A 880 4.09 -16.74 -18.17
N SER A 881 3.19 -16.57 -17.21
CA SER A 881 1.75 -16.85 -17.36
C SER A 881 0.89 -15.59 -17.46
N ALA A 882 0.36 -15.12 -16.32
CA ALA A 882 -0.65 -14.08 -16.22
C ALA A 882 -0.23 -12.77 -16.88
N HIS A 883 1.01 -12.31 -16.67
CA HIS A 883 1.49 -11.05 -17.25
C HIS A 883 1.56 -11.13 -18.78
N LEU A 884 2.03 -12.25 -19.32
CA LEU A 884 2.13 -12.48 -20.76
C LEU A 884 0.74 -12.40 -21.42
N PHE A 885 -0.23 -13.13 -20.87
CA PHE A 885 -1.62 -13.09 -21.35
C PHE A 885 -2.23 -11.68 -21.21
N ALA A 886 -1.99 -10.99 -20.10
CA ALA A 886 -2.48 -9.63 -19.89
C ALA A 886 -1.93 -8.64 -20.93
N VAL A 887 -0.66 -8.72 -21.30
CA VAL A 887 -0.07 -7.85 -22.32
C VAL A 887 -0.73 -8.08 -23.68
N PHE A 888 -0.91 -9.33 -24.10
CA PHE A 888 -1.59 -9.63 -25.36
C PHE A 888 -3.07 -9.21 -25.33
N GLN A 889 -3.79 -9.50 -24.25
CA GLN A 889 -5.19 -9.10 -24.11
C GLN A 889 -5.35 -7.57 -24.08
N GLY A 890 -4.49 -6.87 -23.34
CA GLY A 890 -4.50 -5.40 -23.28
C GLY A 890 -4.20 -4.76 -24.63
N LEU A 891 -3.22 -5.29 -25.38
CA LEU A 891 -2.93 -4.84 -26.74
C LEU A 891 -4.12 -5.07 -27.68
N LEU A 892 -4.74 -6.25 -27.64
CA LEU A 892 -5.92 -6.54 -28.45
C LEU A 892 -7.09 -5.60 -28.12
N LYS A 893 -7.32 -5.33 -26.83
CA LYS A 893 -8.37 -4.41 -26.38
C LYS A 893 -8.11 -2.98 -26.86
N VAL A 894 -6.88 -2.48 -26.73
CA VAL A 894 -6.52 -1.12 -27.14
C VAL A 894 -6.56 -0.94 -28.66
N LEU A 895 -6.10 -1.95 -29.42
CA LEU A 895 -6.02 -1.87 -30.88
C LEU A 895 -7.35 -2.18 -31.58
N PHE A 896 -8.15 -3.10 -31.04
CA PHE A 896 -9.37 -3.61 -31.69
C PHE A 896 -10.66 -3.34 -30.92
N GLY A 897 -10.61 -2.69 -29.75
CA GLY A 897 -11.80 -2.35 -28.96
C GLY A 897 -12.55 -3.57 -28.39
N VAL A 898 -11.93 -4.76 -28.35
CA VAL A 898 -12.58 -5.98 -27.86
C VAL A 898 -12.67 -5.94 -26.33
N ASP A 899 -13.89 -5.81 -25.81
CA ASP A 899 -14.14 -5.87 -24.37
C ASP A 899 -13.92 -7.27 -23.82
N THR A 900 -12.93 -7.41 -22.93
CA THR A 900 -12.71 -8.65 -22.18
C THR A 900 -13.73 -8.75 -21.05
N ASN A 901 -14.66 -9.69 -21.16
CA ASN A 901 -15.62 -9.98 -20.08
C ASN A 901 -14.87 -10.40 -18.80
N PHE A 902 -15.22 -9.73 -17.70
CA PHE A 902 -14.59 -9.86 -16.41
C PHE A 902 -15.35 -10.86 -15.53
N THR A 903 -14.66 -11.85 -15.00
CA THR A 903 -15.20 -12.77 -13.98
C THR A 903 -14.60 -12.43 -12.62
N VAL A 904 -15.47 -12.20 -11.62
CA VAL A 904 -15.07 -12.07 -10.22
C VAL A 904 -14.52 -13.43 -9.77
N THR A 905 -13.40 -13.42 -9.03
CA THR A 905 -12.83 -14.64 -8.47
C THR A 905 -13.67 -15.06 -7.26
N SER A 906 -14.26 -16.26 -7.29
CA SER A 906 -15.04 -16.79 -6.16
C SER A 906 -14.12 -16.99 -4.97
N LYS A 907 -14.39 -16.29 -3.85
CA LYS A 907 -13.75 -16.58 -2.57
C LYS A 907 -14.68 -17.53 -1.81
N GLY A 908 -14.59 -18.81 -2.15
CA GLY A 908 -15.41 -19.84 -1.51
C GLY A 908 -15.06 -19.96 -0.03
N ALA A 909 -16.08 -19.88 0.83
CA ALA A 909 -16.06 -20.53 2.13
C ALA A 909 -16.67 -21.93 1.90
N SER A 910 -15.89 -22.98 2.11
CA SER A 910 -16.32 -24.38 1.97
C SER A 910 -16.17 -25.13 3.30
N ASP A 911 -16.98 -26.17 3.44
CA ASP A 911 -17.29 -26.89 4.67
C ASP A 911 -16.07 -27.42 5.44
N GLU A 912 -16.19 -27.41 6.77
CA GLU A 912 -15.20 -27.70 7.83
C GLU A 912 -14.56 -29.12 7.82
N SER A 913 -14.69 -29.90 6.74
CA SER A 913 -14.26 -31.30 6.72
C SER A 913 -12.82 -31.54 6.25
N ASP A 914 -12.11 -30.54 5.68
CA ASP A 914 -10.67 -30.65 5.41
C ASP A 914 -10.01 -29.25 5.28
N GLU A 915 -9.45 -28.71 6.38
CA GLU A 915 -8.99 -27.31 6.58
C GLU A 915 -7.95 -26.81 5.54
N PHE A 916 -7.44 -27.69 4.66
CA PHE A 916 -6.53 -27.35 3.55
C PHE A 916 -6.84 -28.09 2.23
N GLY A 917 -7.92 -28.86 2.12
CA GLY A 917 -8.21 -29.70 0.93
C GLY A 917 -8.29 -28.89 -0.38
N ASP A 918 -8.91 -27.71 -0.31
CA ASP A 918 -9.12 -26.84 -1.46
C ASP A 918 -7.86 -26.08 -1.93
N LEU A 919 -6.81 -25.97 -1.11
CA LEU A 919 -5.50 -25.46 -1.58
C LEU A 919 -4.86 -26.35 -2.65
N TYR A 920 -5.24 -27.63 -2.65
CA TYR A 920 -4.68 -28.66 -3.52
C TYR A 920 -5.57 -28.96 -4.73
N LEU A 921 -6.74 -28.32 -4.85
CA LEU A 921 -7.58 -28.41 -6.04
C LEU A 921 -6.94 -27.63 -7.19
N PHE A 922 -6.35 -28.37 -8.12
CA PHE A 922 -5.77 -27.83 -9.32
C PHE A 922 -6.85 -27.62 -10.39
N LYS A 923 -7.22 -26.36 -10.65
CA LYS A 923 -8.10 -26.00 -11.76
C LYS A 923 -7.26 -25.74 -13.01
N TRP A 924 -7.45 -26.54 -14.05
CA TRP A 924 -6.80 -26.32 -15.34
C TRP A 924 -7.29 -25.03 -15.98
N THR A 925 -6.37 -24.14 -16.33
CA THR A 925 -6.66 -22.90 -17.07
C THR A 925 -5.64 -22.71 -18.20
N THR A 926 -6.03 -21.94 -19.22
CA THR A 926 -5.15 -21.61 -20.35
C THR A 926 -3.89 -20.84 -19.93
N LEU A 927 -3.94 -20.16 -18.78
CA LEU A 927 -2.80 -19.44 -18.18
C LEU A 927 -1.62 -20.37 -17.85
N LEU A 928 -1.87 -21.67 -17.69
CA LEU A 928 -0.85 -22.64 -17.28
C LEU A 928 -0.05 -23.21 -18.46
N ILE A 929 -0.50 -23.01 -19.69
CA ILE A 929 0.12 -23.56 -20.90
C ILE A 929 1.58 -23.08 -21.07
N PRO A 930 1.91 -21.77 -20.96
CA PRO A 930 3.30 -21.33 -21.15
C PRO A 930 4.25 -21.87 -20.06
N PRO A 931 3.93 -21.82 -18.75
CA PRO A 931 4.77 -22.43 -17.72
C PRO A 931 4.99 -23.94 -17.91
N THR A 932 3.95 -24.71 -18.25
CA THR A 932 4.11 -26.16 -18.51
C THR A 932 5.01 -26.42 -19.70
N THR A 933 4.83 -25.65 -20.79
CA THR A 933 5.65 -25.78 -21.99
C THR A 933 7.12 -25.48 -21.71
N LEU A 934 7.41 -24.41 -20.95
CA LEU A 934 8.78 -24.07 -20.56
C LEU A 934 9.46 -25.15 -19.73
N ILE A 935 8.75 -25.75 -18.76
CA ILE A 935 9.30 -26.83 -17.93
C ILE A 935 9.65 -28.02 -18.81
N ILE A 936 8.72 -28.48 -19.66
CA ILE A 936 8.93 -29.64 -20.52
C ILE A 936 10.12 -29.39 -21.44
N LEU A 937 10.16 -28.21 -22.08
CA LEU A 937 11.22 -27.83 -23.01
C LEU A 937 12.60 -27.76 -22.32
N ASN A 938 12.70 -27.21 -21.11
CA ASN A 938 13.96 -27.20 -20.35
C ASN A 938 14.36 -28.60 -19.85
N MET A 939 13.40 -29.43 -19.41
CA MET A 939 13.69 -30.81 -19.01
C MET A 939 14.21 -31.65 -20.18
N VAL A 940 13.56 -31.58 -21.34
CA VAL A 940 14.01 -32.25 -22.56
C VAL A 940 15.39 -31.74 -22.99
N GLY A 941 15.61 -30.42 -22.92
CA GLY A 941 16.92 -29.82 -23.19
C GLY A 941 18.01 -30.35 -22.27
N VAL A 942 17.76 -30.48 -20.96
CA VAL A 942 18.72 -31.04 -20.00
C VAL A 942 19.07 -32.48 -20.34
N VAL A 943 18.07 -33.34 -20.59
CA VAL A 943 18.28 -34.76 -20.92
C VAL A 943 19.08 -34.89 -22.23
N ALA A 944 18.70 -34.14 -23.27
CA ALA A 944 19.38 -34.15 -24.56
C ALA A 944 20.83 -33.65 -24.44
N GLY A 945 21.07 -32.54 -23.74
CA GLY A 945 22.40 -31.97 -23.56
C GLY A 945 23.34 -32.86 -22.74
N VAL A 946 22.82 -33.54 -21.71
CA VAL A 946 23.61 -34.52 -20.95
C VAL A 946 23.93 -35.76 -21.79
N SER A 947 22.97 -36.26 -22.57
CA SER A 947 23.18 -37.40 -23.47
C SER A 947 24.25 -37.10 -24.54
N ASP A 948 24.18 -35.93 -25.17
CA ASP A 948 25.17 -35.49 -26.17
C ASP A 948 26.59 -35.36 -25.57
N ALA A 949 26.71 -34.79 -24.38
CA ALA A 949 28.00 -34.66 -23.71
C ALA A 949 28.62 -36.00 -23.27
N ILE A 950 27.79 -36.99 -22.92
CA ILE A 950 28.25 -38.35 -22.61
C ILE A 950 28.83 -39.02 -23.86
N ASN A 951 28.28 -38.76 -25.04
CA ASN A 951 28.76 -39.35 -26.29
C ASN A 951 29.98 -38.64 -26.90
N ASN A 952 30.09 -37.31 -26.71
CA ASN A 952 31.18 -36.50 -27.28
C ASN A 952 32.44 -36.42 -26.38
N GLY A 953 32.46 -37.10 -25.24
CA GLY A 953 33.62 -37.20 -24.34
C GLY A 953 33.86 -35.98 -23.43
N TYR A 954 34.88 -36.07 -22.57
CA TYR A 954 35.14 -35.13 -21.46
C TYR A 954 35.36 -33.66 -21.87
N GLY A 955 35.75 -33.38 -23.13
CA GLY A 955 35.97 -32.01 -23.63
C GLY A 955 34.71 -31.15 -23.72
N SER A 956 33.52 -31.77 -23.74
CA SER A 956 32.22 -31.09 -23.85
C SER A 956 31.64 -30.61 -22.51
N TRP A 957 32.21 -31.05 -21.38
CA TRP A 957 31.63 -30.86 -20.05
C TRP A 957 31.71 -29.42 -19.51
N GLY A 958 32.76 -28.67 -19.89
CA GLY A 958 32.91 -27.26 -19.49
C GLY A 958 31.77 -26.36 -20.00
N PRO A 959 31.54 -26.29 -21.32
CA PRO A 959 30.41 -25.54 -21.90
C PRO A 959 29.05 -26.07 -21.45
N LEU A 960 28.93 -27.38 -21.22
CA LEU A 960 27.69 -27.99 -20.72
C LEU A 960 27.30 -27.45 -19.34
N PHE A 961 28.25 -27.29 -18.41
CA PHE A 961 27.96 -26.82 -17.05
C PHE A 961 27.27 -25.45 -17.04
N GLY A 962 27.75 -24.50 -17.86
CA GLY A 962 27.12 -23.19 -17.99
C GLY A 962 25.68 -23.26 -18.53
N LYS A 963 25.43 -24.12 -19.53
CA LYS A 963 24.09 -24.32 -20.10
C LYS A 963 23.14 -24.98 -19.10
N LEU A 964 23.61 -26.01 -18.39
CA LEU A 964 22.83 -26.70 -17.35
C LEU A 964 22.50 -25.78 -16.18
N PHE A 965 23.43 -24.92 -15.77
CA PHE A 965 23.19 -23.95 -14.70
C PHE A 965 21.99 -23.05 -14.99
N PHE A 966 21.91 -22.48 -16.20
CA PHE A 966 20.78 -21.63 -16.58
C PHE A 966 19.47 -22.41 -16.73
N ALA A 967 19.50 -23.62 -17.30
CA ALA A 967 18.30 -24.45 -17.40
C ALA A 967 17.77 -24.87 -16.02
N PHE A 968 18.68 -25.21 -15.08
CA PHE A 968 18.32 -25.54 -13.72
C PHE A 968 17.76 -24.33 -12.96
N TRP A 969 18.30 -23.13 -13.18
CA TRP A 969 17.72 -21.89 -12.63
C TRP A 969 16.25 -21.74 -13.04
N VAL A 970 15.89 -21.96 -14.31
CA VAL A 970 14.49 -21.90 -14.77
C VAL A 970 13.64 -22.97 -14.08
N ILE A 971 14.10 -24.22 -14.06
CA ILE A 971 13.36 -25.35 -13.47
C ILE A 971 13.12 -25.13 -11.97
N VAL A 972 14.11 -24.63 -11.23
CA VAL A 972 13.99 -24.35 -9.79
C VAL A 972 13.02 -23.21 -9.51
N HIS A 973 12.97 -22.17 -10.34
CA HIS A 973 12.01 -21.08 -10.17
C HIS A 973 10.57 -21.52 -10.47
N LEU A 974 10.39 -22.43 -11.43
CA LEU A 974 9.09 -23.01 -11.77
C LEU A 974 8.75 -24.26 -10.94
N TYR A 975 9.62 -24.71 -10.04
CA TYR A 975 9.41 -25.89 -9.20
C TYR A 975 8.15 -25.80 -8.31
N PRO A 976 7.84 -24.66 -7.64
CA PRO A 976 6.60 -24.55 -6.88
C PRO A 976 5.36 -24.74 -7.74
N PHE A 977 5.40 -24.28 -9.00
CA PHE A 977 4.35 -24.51 -9.98
C PHE A 977 4.23 -26.00 -10.34
N LEU A 978 5.35 -26.68 -10.60
CA LEU A 978 5.38 -28.13 -10.83
C LEU A 978 4.81 -28.92 -9.65
N LYS A 979 5.19 -28.54 -8.42
CA LYS A 979 4.66 -29.13 -7.18
C LYS A 979 3.16 -28.85 -7.00
N GLY A 980 2.67 -27.71 -7.51
CA GLY A 980 1.24 -27.39 -7.58
C GLY A 980 0.48 -28.27 -8.58
N LEU A 981 1.06 -28.52 -9.76
CA LEU A 981 0.51 -29.40 -10.80
C LEU A 981 0.46 -30.88 -10.36
N MET A 982 1.47 -31.33 -9.63
CA MET A 982 1.57 -32.71 -9.11
C MET A 982 0.65 -32.97 -7.90
N GLY A 983 -0.57 -32.42 -7.91
CA GLY A 983 -1.53 -32.40 -6.81
C GLY A 983 -1.50 -33.61 -5.84
N ARG A 984 -1.74 -33.29 -4.56
CA ARG A 984 -1.68 -34.14 -3.34
C ARG A 984 -0.28 -34.49 -2.82
N GLN A 985 -0.06 -34.18 -1.54
CA GLN A 985 1.04 -34.61 -0.68
C GLN A 985 0.99 -36.13 -0.39
N ASN A 986 0.97 -36.98 -1.41
CA ASN A 986 1.28 -38.40 -1.21
C ASN A 986 2.68 -38.67 -1.77
N ARG A 987 3.47 -39.43 -1.03
CA ARG A 987 4.85 -39.82 -1.38
C ARG A 987 4.92 -40.56 -2.73
N THR A 988 3.81 -41.15 -3.16
CA THR A 988 3.63 -41.98 -4.36
C THR A 988 3.74 -41.25 -5.70
N PRO A 989 3.02 -40.15 -6.01
CA PRO A 989 3.20 -39.41 -7.27
C PRO A 989 4.62 -38.87 -7.48
N THR A 990 5.32 -38.45 -6.42
CA THR A 990 6.72 -38.02 -6.54
C THR A 990 7.65 -39.17 -6.91
N ILE A 991 7.44 -40.35 -6.32
CA ILE A 991 8.22 -41.56 -6.66
C ILE A 991 7.97 -41.96 -8.11
N VAL A 992 6.72 -41.97 -8.58
CA VAL A 992 6.39 -42.31 -9.98
C VAL A 992 7.03 -41.33 -10.96
N VAL A 993 7.02 -40.02 -10.67
CA VAL A 993 7.68 -39.02 -11.51
C VAL A 993 9.21 -39.18 -11.51
N LEU A 994 9.82 -39.49 -10.37
CA LEU A 994 11.26 -39.78 -10.32
C LEU A 994 11.61 -41.01 -11.18
N TRP A 995 10.82 -42.08 -11.09
CA TRP A 995 10.99 -43.27 -11.92
C TRP A 995 10.74 -42.99 -13.40
N SER A 996 9.74 -42.19 -13.76
CA SER A 996 9.49 -41.83 -15.16
C SER A 996 10.60 -40.97 -15.74
N ILE A 997 11.17 -40.03 -14.98
CA ILE A 997 12.36 -39.26 -15.37
C ILE A 997 13.57 -40.17 -15.56
N LEU A 998 13.79 -41.11 -14.63
CA LEU A 998 14.88 -42.10 -14.74
C LEU A 998 14.72 -42.96 -16.01
N LEU A 999 13.53 -43.52 -16.23
CA LEU A 999 13.23 -44.35 -17.40
C LEU A 999 13.36 -43.56 -18.70
N ALA A 1000 12.86 -42.32 -18.76
CA ALA A 1000 13.02 -41.44 -19.91
C ALA A 1000 14.51 -41.11 -20.18
N SER A 1001 15.30 -40.90 -19.13
CA SER A 1001 16.75 -40.65 -19.27
C SER A 1001 17.47 -41.88 -19.82
N ILE A 1002 17.13 -43.08 -19.33
CA ILE A 1002 17.66 -44.34 -19.86
C ILE A 1002 17.25 -44.52 -21.32
N PHE A 1003 15.98 -44.29 -21.65
CA PHE A 1003 15.48 -44.38 -23.02
C PHE A 1003 16.22 -43.41 -23.96
N SER A 1004 16.43 -42.16 -23.55
CA SER A 1004 17.19 -41.19 -24.34
C SER A 1004 18.65 -41.60 -24.53
N LEU A 1005 19.31 -42.15 -23.50
CA LEU A 1005 20.68 -42.66 -23.61
C LEU A 1005 20.77 -43.85 -24.58
N VAL A 1006 19.82 -44.78 -24.48
CA VAL A 1006 19.69 -45.93 -25.38
C VAL A 1006 19.41 -45.47 -26.81
N TRP A 1007 18.49 -44.52 -27.00
CA TRP A 1007 18.17 -43.94 -28.30
C TRP A 1007 19.41 -43.36 -28.95
N VAL A 1008 20.13 -42.46 -28.29
CA VAL A 1008 21.33 -41.82 -28.88
C VAL A 1008 22.45 -42.83 -29.14
N ARG A 1009 22.56 -43.91 -28.35
CA ARG A 1009 23.51 -45.01 -28.60
C ARG A 1009 23.12 -45.89 -29.80
N ILE A 1010 21.82 -46.07 -30.04
CA ILE A 1010 21.29 -46.91 -31.12
C ILE A 1010 21.13 -46.12 -32.43
N ASP A 1011 20.92 -44.80 -32.35
CA ASP A 1011 20.45 -43.95 -33.46
C ASP A 1011 21.28 -44.17 -34.75
N PRO A 1012 20.68 -44.81 -35.78
CA PRO A 1012 21.35 -45.07 -37.04
C PRO A 1012 21.48 -43.81 -37.93
N PHE A 1013 20.93 -42.67 -37.52
CA PHE A 1013 20.86 -41.43 -38.32
C PHE A 1013 21.93 -40.38 -38.00
N LEU A 1014 22.79 -40.60 -36.98
CA LEU A 1014 24.02 -39.82 -36.83
C LEU A 1014 25.07 -40.37 -37.80
N PRO A 1015 25.75 -39.53 -38.62
CA PRO A 1015 26.84 -40.01 -39.46
C PRO A 1015 27.89 -40.63 -38.55
N LYS A 1016 28.09 -41.94 -38.65
CA LYS A 1016 29.24 -42.64 -38.03
C LYS A 1016 30.46 -41.80 -38.37
N GLN A 1017 31.22 -41.35 -37.36
CA GLN A 1017 32.47 -40.65 -37.63
C GLN A 1017 33.32 -41.56 -38.51
N THR A 1018 33.38 -41.24 -39.80
CA THR A 1018 34.44 -41.73 -40.66
C THR A 1018 35.69 -41.12 -40.08
N GLY A 1019 36.56 -41.97 -39.53
CA GLY A 1019 37.91 -41.57 -39.15
C GLY A 1019 38.61 -40.87 -40.33
N PRO A 1020 39.78 -40.25 -40.11
CA PRO A 1020 40.51 -39.60 -41.19
C PRO A 1020 40.61 -40.56 -42.39
N MET A 1021 40.39 -40.07 -43.60
CA MET A 1021 40.52 -40.84 -44.83
C MET A 1021 41.95 -41.40 -44.90
N LEU A 1022 42.13 -42.64 -44.44
CA LEU A 1022 43.41 -43.34 -44.48
C LEU A 1022 43.69 -43.65 -45.95
N LYS A 1023 44.65 -42.94 -46.53
CA LYS A 1023 45.22 -43.30 -47.83
C LYS A 1023 46.07 -44.55 -47.63
N GLN A 1024 45.76 -45.61 -48.38
CA GLN A 1024 46.52 -46.86 -48.39
C GLN A 1024 47.98 -46.53 -48.77
N CYS A 1025 48.93 -46.69 -47.84
CA CYS A 1025 50.32 -46.28 -48.07
C CYS A 1025 51.16 -47.31 -48.85
N GLY A 1026 50.53 -48.37 -49.37
CA GLY A 1026 51.19 -49.35 -50.24
C GLY A 1026 52.33 -50.13 -49.57
N VAL A 1027 52.33 -50.21 -48.24
CA VAL A 1027 53.28 -51.05 -47.48
C VAL A 1027 52.48 -52.16 -46.81
N ASP A 1028 52.72 -53.41 -47.22
CA ASP A 1028 52.24 -54.58 -46.49
C ASP A 1028 52.94 -54.63 -45.13
N CYS A 1029 52.15 -54.52 -44.05
CA CYS A 1029 52.60 -54.71 -42.67
C CYS A 1029 52.33 -56.13 -42.20
#